data_AF-A0A7W7Y4C4-F1
#
_entry.id   AF-A0A7W7Y4C4-F1
#
_cell.length_a   1.000
_cell.length_b   1.000
_cell.length_c   1.000
_cell.angle_alpha   90.00
_cell.angle_beta   90.00
_cell.angle_gamma   90.00
#
_symmetry.space_group_name_H-M   'P 1'
#
loop_
_entity.id
_entity.type
_entity.pdbx_description
1 polymer ?
#
loop_
_entity_poly.entity_id
_entity_poly.type
_entity_poly.pdbx_seq_one_letter_code
_entity_poly.pdbx_strand_id
1 'polypeptide(L)'
;MAHTPDYYKNNPLIHRDRRLSKSSSKWVRSFSCEDLKPLIVCRGPIRKEAMDVYEEMGITHYGILLSEKDSIVYPNALAPELRQLNDPTRVHRVPDYTGASKEERLERISQIIQIAKDNGYDSIFAGYGFMAEDDEFVASIEEAGLTFIGPNSRTQREAGKKDEAKRTALKVGVSVTPGIDDVTTRTLLKKYPTREKLVTVAKNEELAVDAAVLNDDKIELSDLANQILAASYAKGIDIFSMDELCAQVQEEVRAMFKSHPRSRVRLKAIGGGGGKGQRILGASLLVAKEVTDEAIEKAAAETPGMVREVLNEVKANGVGDNKNVLVELNIEQTRHNEIQLLGNGEWCVSLGGRDCSLQMHEQKLLEVSVTKEGLLAAIERAKAAGNDKEVKSLENDLTILGRMEDEGSRFGQAVGLDSASTFECIVDRDRHYFMEVNTRIQVEHRVTELCYSLKFTNPDDPKDYFVVESLVEAMALVARHKKRVPKPERMVRFNASVEARLNATDHSLSPHAGGTIRYWSPPIEGEVRDDQGISLKNPDTGQFMRYTVAGAYDSNIALLLSKGEDRLDSYRHLAKVLRSTTLRGTDLGTNLHFHYGLVNWFIGNGVNAKPTTRYVVPYLTLVGTLKEEANKLDPVYAFLKMKKHYGKKIAAAFSDPKEQGENTKAMSEVLDRKGTLLTRPMEILLDDPHLLAGWLSINRHNFRIDNGKVTWLRNPLVILEETYEYLNMSYREGAPAAEVIWDHDNELLQRGLRFYAELRKKFKLGKEDYFKLNEKLQSEKPQGGFSAEQWQEVQASHFGFEAGLELIGLLFLIAEHTSFYDFCVTEDMDVVIPDYLNDPDLQARMKKVLVPPPATKDDEIVAPCGGMYYAQEAPGMPTFINEGDHFEKGQPLFIIEVMKMFNKIPAPFSGTVDKILIEGGDGVIVAKGQPLFKVTPDEKFVEVDPKELERARQARTTEYLDAVLL
;
A
#
# COMPACT_ATOMS: atom_id res chain seq x y z
N MET A 1 38.42 -8.59 0.88
CA MET A 1 37.00 -8.41 1.23
C MET A 1 36.33 -9.74 0.98
N ALA A 2 35.71 -10.35 2.00
CA ALA A 2 34.92 -11.56 1.78
C ALA A 2 33.81 -11.23 0.76
N HIS A 3 33.58 -12.11 -0.22
CA HIS A 3 32.55 -11.93 -1.23
C HIS A 3 31.19 -11.92 -0.50
N THR A 4 30.59 -10.75 -0.30
CA THR A 4 29.21 -10.68 0.22
C THR A 4 28.30 -11.35 -0.81
N PRO A 5 27.45 -12.31 -0.42
CA PRO A 5 26.51 -12.93 -1.33
C PRO A 5 25.63 -11.87 -1.99
N ASP A 6 25.39 -11.99 -3.30
CA ASP A 6 24.44 -11.15 -4.01
C ASP A 6 23.02 -11.67 -3.75
N TYR A 7 22.40 -11.16 -2.68
CA TYR A 7 21.03 -11.48 -2.28
C TYR A 7 19.95 -10.89 -3.19
N TYR A 8 20.31 -10.10 -4.21
CA TYR A 8 19.37 -9.70 -5.26
C TYR A 8 19.29 -10.80 -6.32
N LYS A 9 20.42 -11.11 -6.97
CA LYS A 9 20.46 -12.06 -8.10
C LYS A 9 20.33 -13.53 -7.72
N ASN A 10 20.67 -13.88 -6.47
CA ASN A 10 20.73 -15.27 -6.02
C ASN A 10 19.88 -15.50 -4.77
N ASN A 11 18.79 -14.75 -4.61
CA ASN A 11 17.87 -14.95 -3.50
C ASN A 11 17.19 -16.34 -3.60
N PRO A 12 17.47 -17.29 -2.67
CA PRO A 12 16.94 -18.64 -2.76
C PRO A 12 15.42 -18.73 -2.52
N LEU A 13 14.77 -17.65 -2.09
CA LEU A 13 13.33 -17.61 -1.92
C LEU A 13 12.58 -17.48 -3.26
N ILE A 14 13.23 -16.88 -4.26
CA ILE A 14 12.63 -16.58 -5.58
C ILE A 14 13.42 -17.16 -6.76
N HIS A 15 14.72 -17.43 -6.62
CA HIS A 15 15.57 -17.96 -7.71
C HIS A 15 15.91 -19.44 -7.52
N ARG A 16 15.85 -20.22 -8.60
CA ARG A 16 16.20 -21.66 -8.67
C ARG A 16 16.28 -22.15 -10.12
N ASP A 17 16.92 -23.30 -10.35
CA ASP A 17 16.84 -23.99 -11.66
C ASP A 17 15.41 -24.53 -11.86
N ARG A 18 14.73 -24.04 -12.91
CA ARG A 18 13.35 -24.42 -13.29
C ARG A 18 13.32 -25.28 -14.56
N ARG A 19 14.47 -25.73 -15.07
CA ARG A 19 14.54 -26.50 -16.32
C ARG A 19 14.05 -27.92 -16.14
N LEU A 20 12.76 -28.13 -16.34
CA LEU A 20 12.13 -29.46 -16.31
C LEU A 20 12.75 -30.44 -17.32
N SER A 21 13.32 -29.94 -18.42
CA SER A 21 14.03 -30.71 -19.45
C SER A 21 15.22 -31.53 -18.90
N LYS A 22 15.83 -31.07 -17.79
CA LYS A 22 16.97 -31.74 -17.13
C LYS A 22 16.54 -32.80 -16.12
N SER A 23 15.24 -32.93 -15.84
CA SER A 23 14.74 -33.93 -14.89
C SER A 23 15.10 -35.35 -15.34
N SER A 24 15.37 -36.25 -14.40
CA SER A 24 15.56 -37.68 -14.69
C SER A 24 14.25 -38.38 -15.10
N SER A 25 13.10 -37.82 -14.74
CA SER A 25 11.78 -38.34 -15.13
C SER A 25 11.38 -37.94 -16.56
N LYS A 26 10.94 -38.91 -17.36
CA LYS A 26 10.42 -38.65 -18.71
C LYS A 26 9.11 -37.86 -18.66
N TRP A 27 8.27 -38.10 -17.67
CA TRP A 27 7.00 -37.40 -17.51
C TRP A 27 7.25 -35.93 -17.18
N VAL A 28 8.12 -35.64 -16.20
CA VAL A 28 8.50 -34.26 -15.86
C VAL A 28 9.11 -33.54 -17.06
N ARG A 29 10.07 -34.17 -17.76
CA ARG A 29 10.67 -33.59 -18.98
C ARG A 29 9.64 -33.21 -20.04
N SER A 30 8.53 -33.96 -20.13
CA SER A 30 7.47 -33.67 -21.10
C SER A 30 6.77 -32.34 -20.84
N PHE A 31 6.85 -31.76 -19.63
CA PHE A 31 6.29 -30.45 -19.27
C PHE A 31 7.27 -29.29 -19.47
N SER A 32 8.45 -29.53 -20.05
CA SER A 32 9.34 -28.44 -20.44
C SER A 32 8.63 -27.41 -21.35
N CYS A 33 8.96 -26.14 -21.14
CA CYS A 33 8.46 -25.00 -21.91
C CYS A 33 9.61 -24.26 -22.62
N GLU A 34 10.79 -24.87 -22.75
CA GLU A 34 11.97 -24.24 -23.38
C GLU A 34 11.73 -23.83 -24.85
N ASP A 35 10.69 -24.37 -25.48
CA ASP A 35 10.28 -24.07 -26.85
C ASP A 35 9.44 -22.78 -26.98
N LEU A 36 8.89 -22.26 -25.88
CA LEU A 36 8.12 -21.02 -25.90
C LEU A 36 8.96 -19.82 -26.35
N LYS A 37 8.32 -18.89 -27.04
CA LYS A 37 8.92 -17.64 -27.51
C LYS A 37 8.05 -16.44 -27.13
N PRO A 38 8.03 -16.04 -25.85
CA PRO A 38 7.12 -15.02 -25.38
C PRO A 38 7.58 -13.60 -25.74
N LEU A 39 6.63 -12.76 -26.15
CA LEU A 39 6.75 -11.31 -26.18
C LEU A 39 6.13 -10.74 -24.89
N ILE A 40 6.94 -10.05 -24.08
CA ILE A 40 6.51 -9.44 -22.82
C ILE A 40 6.02 -8.01 -23.10
N VAL A 41 4.75 -7.75 -22.80
CA VAL A 41 4.02 -6.51 -23.15
C VAL A 41 3.61 -5.69 -21.93
N CYS A 42 4.33 -5.84 -20.82
CA CYS A 42 4.19 -5.08 -19.57
C CYS A 42 5.52 -4.41 -19.20
N ARG A 43 5.57 -3.62 -18.11
CA ARG A 43 6.79 -2.99 -17.54
C ARG A 43 6.89 -3.19 -16.04
N GLY A 44 7.98 -2.73 -15.43
CA GLY A 44 8.13 -2.74 -13.98
C GLY A 44 8.63 -4.09 -13.43
N PRO A 45 8.46 -4.34 -12.12
CA PRO A 45 8.94 -5.56 -11.46
C PRO A 45 8.48 -6.86 -12.15
N ILE A 46 7.22 -6.94 -12.58
CA ILE A 46 6.67 -8.13 -13.26
C ILE A 46 7.34 -8.45 -14.60
N ARG A 47 7.82 -7.45 -15.35
CA ARG A 47 8.61 -7.70 -16.56
C ARG A 47 9.92 -8.36 -16.18
N LYS A 48 10.62 -7.79 -15.20
CA LYS A 48 11.92 -8.29 -14.74
C LYS A 48 11.80 -9.70 -14.18
N GLU A 49 10.77 -9.97 -13.38
CA GLU A 49 10.44 -11.31 -12.91
C GLU A 49 10.23 -12.28 -14.08
N ALA A 50 9.40 -11.92 -15.06
CA ALA A 50 9.12 -12.81 -16.18
C ALA A 50 10.40 -13.16 -16.96
N MET A 51 11.29 -12.20 -17.15
CA MET A 51 12.61 -12.43 -17.76
C MET A 51 13.43 -13.44 -16.95
N ASP A 52 13.52 -13.28 -15.64
CA ASP A 52 14.26 -14.19 -14.77
C ASP A 52 13.68 -15.61 -14.78
N VAL A 53 12.36 -15.72 -14.59
CA VAL A 53 11.66 -17.00 -14.57
C VAL A 53 11.80 -17.71 -15.91
N TYR A 54 11.68 -17.01 -17.04
CA TYR A 54 11.86 -17.61 -18.36
C TYR A 54 13.28 -18.12 -18.59
N GLU A 55 14.31 -17.36 -18.20
CA GLU A 55 15.71 -17.82 -18.30
C GLU A 55 16.00 -19.05 -17.41
N GLU A 56 15.45 -19.05 -16.20
CA GLU A 56 15.52 -20.16 -15.25
C GLU A 56 14.77 -21.40 -15.75
N MET A 57 13.67 -21.22 -16.50
CA MET A 57 12.94 -22.30 -17.19
C MET A 57 13.68 -22.80 -18.45
N GLY A 58 14.70 -22.08 -18.91
CA GLY A 58 15.47 -22.39 -20.11
C GLY A 58 14.90 -21.82 -21.41
N ILE A 59 13.92 -20.92 -21.33
CA ILE A 59 13.40 -20.17 -22.47
C ILE A 59 14.47 -19.17 -22.91
N THR A 60 15.10 -19.45 -24.05
CA THR A 60 16.24 -18.66 -24.55
C THR A 60 15.84 -17.52 -25.48
N HIS A 61 14.61 -17.53 -25.99
CA HIS A 61 14.14 -16.58 -26.99
C HIS A 61 12.84 -15.89 -26.55
N TYR A 62 12.96 -14.83 -25.76
CA TYR A 62 11.85 -13.93 -25.43
C TYR A 62 12.17 -12.50 -25.90
N GLY A 63 11.14 -11.68 -26.13
CA GLY A 63 11.25 -10.27 -26.48
C GLY A 63 10.51 -9.37 -25.49
N ILE A 64 10.76 -8.07 -25.57
CA ILE A 64 10.05 -7.08 -24.75
C ILE A 64 9.54 -5.92 -25.61
N LEU A 65 8.41 -5.33 -25.20
CA LEU A 65 7.98 -4.01 -25.67
C LEU A 65 8.57 -2.91 -24.79
N LEU A 66 9.18 -1.90 -25.41
CA LEU A 66 9.68 -0.72 -24.73
C LEU A 66 8.90 0.52 -25.20
N SER A 67 8.20 1.17 -24.27
CA SER A 67 7.50 2.42 -24.56
C SER A 67 8.50 3.56 -24.77
N GLU A 68 8.20 4.48 -25.68
CA GLU A 68 9.01 5.69 -25.83
C GLU A 68 8.94 6.59 -24.57
N LYS A 69 7.88 6.45 -23.77
CA LYS A 69 7.80 7.09 -22.44
C LYS A 69 8.78 6.49 -21.42
N ASP A 70 9.26 5.26 -21.64
CA ASP A 70 10.34 4.65 -20.82
C ASP A 70 11.75 5.03 -21.33
N SER A 71 11.92 5.47 -22.58
CA SER A 71 13.23 5.65 -23.24
C SER A 71 13.63 7.11 -23.51
N ILE A 72 12.69 8.03 -23.78
CA ILE A 72 12.96 9.40 -24.26
C ILE A 72 12.96 10.44 -23.13
N VAL A 73 12.21 10.20 -22.04
CA VAL A 73 11.90 11.25 -21.06
C VAL A 73 13.10 11.65 -20.18
N TYR A 74 14.14 10.80 -20.05
CA TYR A 74 15.31 11.11 -19.22
C TYR A 74 16.64 10.65 -19.86
N PRO A 75 17.56 11.58 -20.16
CA PRO A 75 18.91 11.24 -20.65
C PRO A 75 19.61 10.27 -19.70
N ASN A 76 20.10 9.14 -20.22
CA ASN A 76 20.79 8.06 -19.49
C ASN A 76 19.92 7.17 -18.60
N ALA A 77 18.59 7.23 -18.68
CA ALA A 77 17.68 6.29 -18.01
C ALA A 77 17.21 5.20 -18.99
N LEU A 78 18.08 4.24 -19.31
CA LEU A 78 17.60 3.00 -19.91
C LEU A 78 16.78 2.24 -18.85
N ALA A 79 15.64 1.67 -19.25
CA ALA A 79 14.88 0.71 -18.45
C ALA A 79 15.88 -0.32 -17.86
N PRO A 80 16.05 -0.39 -16.52
CA PRO A 80 17.19 -1.07 -15.92
C PRO A 80 17.31 -2.56 -16.30
N GLU A 81 16.19 -3.22 -16.56
CA GLU A 81 16.09 -4.60 -17.03
C GLU A 81 16.72 -4.84 -18.40
N LEU A 82 16.92 -3.80 -19.24
CA LEU A 82 17.62 -3.92 -20.53
C LEU A 82 19.06 -4.40 -20.36
N ARG A 83 19.63 -4.29 -19.16
CA ARG A 83 20.98 -4.80 -18.84
C ARG A 83 21.07 -6.32 -18.88
N GLN A 84 19.94 -7.03 -18.83
CA GLN A 84 19.87 -8.49 -18.94
C GLN A 84 19.69 -8.93 -20.40
N LEU A 85 19.03 -8.12 -21.23
CA LEU A 85 18.75 -8.44 -22.62
C LEU A 85 19.86 -7.92 -23.56
N ASN A 86 20.86 -8.75 -23.79
CA ASN A 86 22.06 -8.40 -24.57
C ASN A 86 21.85 -8.32 -26.10
N ASP A 87 20.68 -8.72 -26.58
CA ASP A 87 20.36 -8.71 -28.01
C ASP A 87 19.32 -7.64 -28.30
N PRO A 88 19.72 -6.52 -28.93
CA PRO A 88 18.85 -5.38 -29.15
C PRO A 88 17.72 -5.67 -30.14
N THR A 89 17.81 -6.71 -30.98
CA THR A 89 16.73 -7.05 -31.92
C THR A 89 15.51 -7.64 -31.21
N ARG A 90 15.61 -7.94 -29.92
CA ARG A 90 14.53 -8.44 -29.06
C ARG A 90 13.86 -7.33 -28.24
N VAL A 91 14.23 -6.07 -28.47
CA VAL A 91 13.63 -4.88 -27.84
C VAL A 91 12.83 -4.11 -28.88
N HIS A 92 11.51 -4.10 -28.73
CA HIS A 92 10.60 -3.53 -29.73
C HIS A 92 9.99 -2.24 -29.21
N ARG A 93 10.25 -1.14 -29.90
CA ARG A 93 9.80 0.18 -29.46
C ARG A 93 8.37 0.48 -29.91
N VAL A 94 7.61 1.10 -29.03
CA VAL A 94 6.22 1.52 -29.25
C VAL A 94 6.00 2.90 -28.61
N PRO A 95 5.14 3.79 -29.17
CA PRO A 95 4.84 5.06 -28.51
C PRO A 95 4.36 4.95 -27.06
N ASP A 96 3.54 3.94 -26.76
CA ASP A 96 3.09 3.57 -25.42
C ASP A 96 2.61 2.09 -25.37
N TYR A 97 2.04 1.67 -24.25
CA TYR A 97 1.54 0.31 -24.04
C TYR A 97 0.05 0.11 -24.40
N THR A 98 -0.74 1.16 -24.66
CA THR A 98 -2.21 1.06 -24.70
C THR A 98 -2.91 1.88 -25.78
N GLY A 99 -2.37 3.02 -26.22
CA GLY A 99 -3.11 4.06 -26.95
C GLY A 99 -3.94 4.95 -26.02
N ALA A 100 -4.16 6.21 -26.40
CA ALA A 100 -4.96 7.18 -25.64
C ALA A 100 -6.44 7.20 -26.06
N SER A 101 -6.74 6.83 -27.31
CA SER A 101 -8.09 6.66 -27.84
C SER A 101 -8.41 5.20 -28.14
N LYS A 102 -9.68 4.90 -28.48
CA LYS A 102 -10.08 3.56 -28.92
C LYS A 102 -9.38 3.17 -30.22
N GLU A 103 -9.28 4.11 -31.16
CA GLU A 103 -8.60 3.93 -32.45
C GLU A 103 -7.11 3.66 -32.26
N GLU A 104 -6.44 4.47 -31.42
CA GLU A 104 -5.03 4.26 -31.09
C GLU A 104 -4.80 2.93 -30.36
N ARG A 105 -5.75 2.49 -29.52
CA ARG A 105 -5.68 1.18 -28.87
C ARG A 105 -5.75 0.05 -29.89
N LEU A 106 -6.68 0.10 -30.84
CA LEU A 106 -6.77 -0.91 -31.90
C LEU A 106 -5.52 -0.94 -32.78
N GLU A 107 -4.95 0.23 -33.08
CA GLU A 107 -3.67 0.35 -33.77
C GLU A 107 -2.54 -0.27 -32.94
N ARG A 108 -2.49 0.02 -31.63
CA ARG A 108 -1.51 -0.55 -30.69
C ARG A 108 -1.61 -2.06 -30.64
N ILE A 109 -2.81 -2.62 -30.51
CA ILE A 109 -3.06 -4.08 -30.52
C ILE A 109 -2.52 -4.69 -31.83
N SER A 110 -2.88 -4.09 -32.97
CA SER A 110 -2.43 -4.55 -34.29
C SER A 110 -0.89 -4.51 -34.41
N GLN A 111 -0.26 -3.44 -33.93
CA GLN A 111 1.19 -3.30 -33.94
C GLN A 111 1.88 -4.37 -33.08
N ILE A 112 1.36 -4.66 -31.89
CA ILE A 112 1.91 -5.69 -30.99
C ILE A 112 1.85 -7.07 -31.64
N ILE A 113 0.72 -7.41 -32.26
CA ILE A 113 0.54 -8.68 -32.99
C ILE A 113 1.50 -8.76 -34.18
N GLN A 114 1.67 -7.66 -34.91
CA GLN A 114 2.60 -7.61 -36.04
C GLN A 114 4.05 -7.81 -35.59
N ILE A 115 4.47 -7.14 -34.50
CA ILE A 115 5.78 -7.36 -33.86
C ILE A 115 5.97 -8.84 -33.48
N ALA A 116 4.93 -9.46 -32.89
CA ALA A 116 4.96 -10.87 -32.54
C ALA A 116 5.25 -11.77 -33.75
N LYS A 117 4.51 -11.56 -34.84
CA LYS A 117 4.63 -12.34 -36.08
C LYS A 117 5.96 -12.12 -36.79
N ASP A 118 6.38 -10.86 -36.95
CA ASP A 118 7.60 -10.50 -37.70
C ASP A 118 8.87 -11.04 -37.04
N ASN A 119 8.85 -11.19 -35.71
CA ASN A 119 10.00 -11.63 -34.93
C ASN A 119 9.89 -13.09 -34.46
N GLY A 120 8.84 -13.81 -34.85
CA GLY A 120 8.68 -15.23 -34.54
C GLY A 120 8.38 -15.54 -33.08
N TYR A 121 7.76 -14.60 -32.36
CA TYR A 121 7.18 -14.86 -31.04
C TYR A 121 5.88 -15.66 -31.19
N ASP A 122 5.68 -16.66 -30.35
CA ASP A 122 4.52 -17.57 -30.39
C ASP A 122 3.49 -17.29 -29.30
N SER A 123 3.87 -16.45 -28.33
CA SER A 123 3.10 -16.19 -27.14
C SER A 123 3.31 -14.77 -26.64
N ILE A 124 2.34 -14.26 -25.88
CA ILE A 124 2.35 -12.91 -25.31
C ILE A 124 2.07 -12.98 -23.82
N PHE A 125 2.89 -12.30 -23.01
CA PHE A 125 2.70 -12.15 -21.56
C PHE A 125 2.50 -10.67 -21.21
N ALA A 126 1.35 -10.35 -20.62
CA ALA A 126 0.96 -8.98 -20.29
C ALA A 126 1.07 -8.62 -18.79
N GLY A 127 1.47 -9.56 -17.93
CA GLY A 127 1.61 -9.31 -16.50
C GLY A 127 0.35 -8.67 -15.88
N TYR A 128 0.52 -7.47 -15.30
CA TYR A 128 -0.58 -6.65 -14.78
C TYR A 128 -0.58 -5.23 -15.33
N GLY A 129 -1.76 -4.58 -15.24
CA GLY A 129 -1.99 -3.25 -15.78
C GLY A 129 -2.09 -3.22 -17.31
N PHE A 130 -2.13 -2.01 -17.89
CA PHE A 130 -2.26 -1.81 -19.34
C PHE A 130 -3.46 -2.57 -19.93
N MET A 131 -3.22 -3.47 -20.89
CA MET A 131 -4.25 -4.27 -21.56
C MET A 131 -4.33 -5.71 -21.01
N ALA A 132 -3.77 -6.00 -19.83
CA ALA A 132 -3.72 -7.37 -19.29
C ALA A 132 -5.12 -7.99 -19.03
N GLU A 133 -6.14 -7.16 -18.83
CA GLU A 133 -7.55 -7.53 -18.60
C GLU A 133 -8.47 -7.03 -19.74
N ASP A 134 -7.90 -6.72 -20.90
CA ASP A 134 -8.64 -6.25 -22.07
C ASP A 134 -9.03 -7.45 -22.96
N ASP A 135 -10.33 -7.77 -23.00
CA ASP A 135 -10.83 -8.93 -23.73
C ASP A 135 -10.70 -8.80 -25.26
N GLU A 136 -10.71 -7.58 -25.79
CA GLU A 136 -10.51 -7.27 -27.22
C GLU A 136 -9.05 -7.49 -27.61
N PHE A 137 -8.11 -7.11 -26.74
CA PHE A 137 -6.69 -7.42 -26.91
C PHE A 137 -6.43 -8.93 -26.91
N VAL A 138 -6.94 -9.66 -25.92
CA VAL A 138 -6.72 -11.11 -25.82
C VAL A 138 -7.39 -11.86 -26.98
N ALA A 139 -8.61 -11.47 -27.38
CA ALA A 139 -9.26 -12.05 -28.55
C ALA A 139 -8.43 -11.85 -29.82
N SER A 140 -7.86 -10.65 -30.02
CA SER A 140 -7.01 -10.36 -31.18
C SER A 140 -5.73 -11.22 -31.21
N ILE A 141 -5.14 -11.53 -30.05
CA ILE A 141 -4.00 -12.45 -29.92
C ILE A 141 -4.41 -13.87 -30.35
N GLU A 142 -5.55 -14.35 -29.85
CA GLU A 142 -6.08 -15.68 -30.14
C GLU A 142 -6.41 -15.84 -31.64
N GLU A 143 -7.09 -14.85 -32.24
CA GLU A 143 -7.41 -14.80 -33.67
C GLU A 143 -6.17 -14.74 -34.56
N ALA A 144 -5.09 -14.13 -34.06
CA ALA A 144 -3.81 -14.10 -34.74
C ALA A 144 -3.03 -15.44 -34.68
N GLY A 145 -3.54 -16.43 -33.94
CA GLY A 145 -2.92 -17.73 -33.74
C GLY A 145 -1.81 -17.76 -32.70
N LEU A 146 -1.70 -16.72 -31.87
CA LEU A 146 -0.71 -16.60 -30.80
C LEU A 146 -1.31 -17.11 -29.47
N THR A 147 -0.44 -17.53 -28.55
CA THR A 147 -0.87 -17.96 -27.21
C THR A 147 -0.80 -16.79 -26.22
N PHE A 148 -1.89 -16.47 -25.55
CA PHE A 148 -1.84 -15.55 -24.41
C PHE A 148 -1.43 -16.30 -23.13
N ILE A 149 -0.39 -15.81 -22.45
CA ILE A 149 0.05 -16.32 -21.15
C ILE A 149 -0.74 -15.60 -20.05
N GLY A 150 -2.00 -15.97 -19.92
CA GLY A 150 -3.02 -15.36 -19.06
C GLY A 150 -4.39 -15.99 -19.34
N PRO A 151 -5.46 -15.56 -18.65
CA PRO A 151 -6.80 -16.08 -18.93
C PRO A 151 -7.25 -15.75 -20.36
N ASN A 152 -7.91 -16.70 -21.03
CA ASN A 152 -8.40 -16.51 -22.40
C ASN A 152 -9.48 -15.42 -22.52
N SER A 153 -9.77 -14.98 -23.75
CA SER A 153 -10.71 -13.87 -23.99
C SER A 153 -12.13 -14.15 -23.48
N ARG A 154 -12.57 -15.42 -23.51
CA ARG A 154 -13.88 -15.83 -22.98
C ARG A 154 -13.93 -15.70 -21.47
N THR A 155 -12.92 -16.20 -20.76
CA THR A 155 -12.81 -16.09 -19.31
C THR A 155 -12.70 -14.62 -18.89
N GLN A 156 -11.98 -13.77 -19.64
CA GLN A 156 -11.95 -12.33 -19.37
C GLN A 156 -13.31 -11.66 -19.49
N ARG A 157 -14.13 -12.04 -20.49
CA ARG A 157 -15.52 -11.54 -20.60
C ARG A 157 -16.38 -12.01 -19.43
N GLU A 158 -16.45 -13.32 -19.21
CA GLU A 158 -17.34 -13.95 -18.23
C GLU A 158 -17.00 -13.58 -16.77
N ALA A 159 -15.71 -13.37 -16.46
CA ALA A 159 -15.25 -13.08 -15.11
C ALA A 159 -14.85 -11.61 -14.88
N GLY A 160 -14.48 -10.87 -15.94
CA GLY A 160 -14.01 -9.49 -15.84
C GLY A 160 -15.11 -8.44 -15.88
N LYS A 161 -16.23 -8.71 -16.57
CA LYS A 161 -17.39 -7.80 -16.58
C LYS A 161 -18.20 -7.97 -15.30
N LYS A 162 -18.33 -6.88 -14.52
CA LYS A 162 -18.89 -6.91 -13.16
C LYS A 162 -20.29 -7.53 -13.07
N ASP A 163 -21.15 -7.27 -14.05
CA ASP A 163 -22.50 -7.83 -14.11
C ASP A 163 -22.52 -9.31 -14.51
N GLU A 164 -21.73 -9.71 -15.52
CA GLU A 164 -21.61 -11.13 -15.92
C GLU A 164 -20.98 -11.98 -14.81
N ALA A 165 -19.93 -11.45 -14.19
CA ALA A 165 -19.27 -12.08 -13.06
C ALA A 165 -20.23 -12.23 -11.87
N LYS A 166 -21.00 -11.17 -11.53
CA LYS A 166 -21.95 -11.23 -10.41
C LYS A 166 -23.10 -12.20 -10.67
N ARG A 167 -23.62 -12.25 -11.90
CA ARG A 167 -24.61 -13.26 -12.31
C ARG A 167 -24.08 -14.68 -12.19
N THR A 168 -22.83 -14.90 -12.62
CA THR A 168 -22.17 -16.21 -12.48
C THR A 168 -21.95 -16.57 -11.01
N ALA A 169 -21.51 -15.61 -10.20
CA ALA A 169 -21.33 -15.76 -8.76
C ALA A 169 -22.65 -16.21 -8.09
N LEU A 170 -23.76 -15.53 -8.36
CA LEU A 170 -25.08 -15.91 -7.87
C LEU A 170 -25.49 -17.31 -8.32
N LYS A 171 -25.30 -17.64 -9.61
CA LYS A 171 -25.65 -18.95 -10.18
C LYS A 171 -24.90 -20.10 -9.52
N VAL A 172 -23.64 -19.87 -9.13
CA VAL A 172 -22.81 -20.89 -8.49
C VAL A 172 -22.79 -20.78 -6.97
N GLY A 173 -23.67 -19.97 -6.38
CA GLY A 173 -23.86 -19.88 -4.93
C GLY A 173 -22.71 -19.20 -4.18
N VAL A 174 -22.03 -18.26 -4.83
CA VAL A 174 -21.05 -17.34 -4.22
C VAL A 174 -21.80 -16.20 -3.53
N SER A 175 -21.32 -15.80 -2.36
CA SER A 175 -21.89 -14.68 -1.62
C SER A 175 -21.57 -13.36 -2.34
N VAL A 176 -22.58 -12.56 -2.68
CA VAL A 176 -22.40 -11.24 -3.31
C VAL A 176 -23.04 -10.15 -2.44
N THR A 177 -22.60 -8.91 -2.58
CA THR A 177 -23.25 -7.78 -1.88
C THR A 177 -24.73 -7.71 -2.28
N PRO A 178 -25.67 -7.67 -1.30
CA PRO A 178 -27.09 -7.57 -1.59
C PRO A 178 -27.36 -6.35 -2.47
N GLY A 179 -28.08 -6.56 -3.56
CA GLY A 179 -28.27 -5.53 -4.55
C GLY A 179 -28.88 -6.03 -5.84
N ILE A 180 -28.90 -5.14 -6.83
CA ILE A 180 -29.43 -5.33 -8.17
C ILE A 180 -28.31 -5.08 -9.17
N ASP A 181 -28.16 -5.99 -10.11
CA ASP A 181 -27.10 -6.01 -11.13
C ASP A 181 -27.62 -5.93 -12.57
N ASP A 182 -28.94 -5.86 -12.75
CA ASP A 182 -29.64 -5.93 -14.03
C ASP A 182 -30.62 -4.75 -14.24
N VAL A 183 -30.30 -3.55 -13.73
CA VAL A 183 -31.25 -2.43 -13.72
C VAL A 183 -31.67 -2.00 -15.14
N THR A 184 -30.81 -2.14 -16.15
CA THR A 184 -31.19 -1.89 -17.55
C THR A 184 -32.17 -2.93 -18.07
N THR A 185 -32.03 -4.18 -17.66
CA THR A 185 -32.95 -5.28 -17.98
C THR A 185 -34.31 -5.03 -17.38
N ARG A 186 -34.35 -4.62 -16.11
CA ARG A 186 -35.58 -4.20 -15.41
C ARG A 186 -36.23 -2.99 -16.07
N THR A 187 -35.45 -2.01 -16.48
CA THR A 187 -35.92 -0.83 -17.23
C THR A 187 -36.58 -1.26 -18.54
N LEU A 188 -35.94 -2.15 -19.29
CA LEU A 188 -36.48 -2.65 -20.54
C LEU A 188 -37.77 -3.46 -20.33
N LEU A 189 -37.79 -4.36 -19.34
CA LEU A 189 -38.97 -5.16 -19.01
C LEU A 189 -40.13 -4.30 -18.49
N LYS A 190 -39.86 -3.20 -17.79
CA LYS A 190 -40.92 -2.25 -17.40
C LYS A 190 -41.57 -1.57 -18.61
N LYS A 191 -40.77 -1.25 -19.63
CA LYS A 191 -41.24 -0.67 -20.89
C LYS A 191 -41.92 -1.70 -21.81
N TYR A 192 -41.35 -2.90 -21.88
CA TYR A 192 -41.79 -4.03 -22.72
C TYR A 192 -41.97 -5.30 -21.88
N PRO A 193 -43.09 -5.43 -21.13
CA PRO A 193 -43.25 -6.47 -20.10
C PRO A 193 -43.54 -7.88 -20.60
N THR A 194 -43.68 -8.08 -21.91
CA THR A 194 -44.02 -9.40 -22.48
C THR A 194 -43.06 -9.78 -23.60
N ARG A 195 -42.92 -11.08 -23.84
CA ARG A 195 -42.08 -11.62 -24.92
C ARG A 195 -42.47 -11.04 -26.27
N GLU A 196 -43.76 -10.92 -26.57
CA GLU A 196 -44.22 -10.40 -27.86
C GLU A 196 -43.75 -8.96 -28.07
N LYS A 197 -43.77 -8.14 -27.02
CA LYS A 197 -43.29 -6.75 -27.07
C LYS A 197 -41.78 -6.67 -27.25
N LEU A 198 -41.02 -7.50 -26.53
CA LEU A 198 -39.56 -7.60 -26.68
C LEU A 198 -39.17 -8.04 -28.10
N VAL A 199 -39.80 -9.10 -28.62
CA VAL A 199 -39.56 -9.59 -29.99
C VAL A 199 -39.97 -8.52 -31.02
N THR A 200 -41.05 -7.77 -30.76
CA THR A 200 -41.48 -6.66 -31.63
C THR A 200 -40.44 -5.54 -31.66
N VAL A 201 -39.86 -5.14 -30.52
CA VAL A 201 -38.82 -4.11 -30.49
C VAL A 201 -37.57 -4.58 -31.23
N ALA A 202 -37.16 -5.84 -31.03
CA ALA A 202 -36.02 -6.42 -31.72
C ALA A 202 -36.20 -6.44 -33.24
N LYS A 203 -37.43 -6.72 -33.72
CA LYS A 203 -37.77 -6.69 -35.15
C LYS A 203 -37.86 -5.27 -35.71
N ASN A 204 -38.56 -4.37 -35.02
CA ASN A 204 -38.76 -2.99 -35.47
C ASN A 204 -37.45 -2.21 -35.56
N GLU A 205 -36.58 -2.42 -34.58
CA GLU A 205 -35.25 -1.80 -34.53
C GLU A 205 -34.21 -2.62 -35.30
N GLU A 206 -34.60 -3.67 -36.03
CA GLU A 206 -33.75 -4.58 -36.80
C GLU A 206 -32.46 -4.98 -36.03
N LEU A 207 -32.63 -5.49 -34.81
CA LEU A 207 -31.55 -5.94 -33.94
C LEU A 207 -31.08 -7.33 -34.34
N ALA A 208 -29.75 -7.52 -34.36
CA ALA A 208 -29.12 -8.80 -34.68
C ALA A 208 -29.21 -9.78 -33.49
N VAL A 209 -30.40 -10.31 -33.23
CA VAL A 209 -30.65 -11.36 -32.24
C VAL A 209 -30.95 -12.67 -32.97
N ASP A 210 -30.37 -13.78 -32.50
CA ASP A 210 -30.57 -15.10 -33.10
C ASP A 210 -32.07 -15.47 -33.13
N ALA A 211 -32.56 -15.88 -34.29
CA ALA A 211 -33.93 -16.34 -34.47
C ALA A 211 -34.26 -17.55 -33.58
N ALA A 212 -33.29 -18.40 -33.27
CA ALA A 212 -33.47 -19.51 -32.33
C ALA A 212 -33.79 -18.99 -30.92
N VAL A 213 -33.15 -17.91 -30.48
CA VAL A 213 -33.40 -17.29 -29.17
C VAL A 213 -34.75 -16.58 -29.13
N LEU A 214 -35.08 -15.81 -30.17
CA LEU A 214 -36.35 -15.08 -30.25
C LEU A 214 -37.57 -16.02 -30.23
N ASN A 215 -37.39 -17.26 -30.71
CA ASN A 215 -38.45 -18.28 -30.80
C ASN A 215 -38.36 -19.34 -29.69
N ASP A 216 -37.37 -19.31 -28.80
CA ASP A 216 -37.28 -20.27 -27.70
C ASP A 216 -38.20 -19.82 -26.55
N ASP A 217 -39.32 -20.51 -26.35
CA ASP A 217 -40.25 -20.17 -25.25
C ASP A 217 -39.72 -20.54 -23.85
N LYS A 218 -38.58 -21.23 -23.77
CA LYS A 218 -37.98 -21.66 -22.50
C LYS A 218 -36.95 -20.68 -21.93
N ILE A 219 -36.50 -19.69 -22.71
CA ILE A 219 -35.62 -18.66 -22.18
C ILE A 219 -36.42 -17.65 -21.36
N GLU A 220 -35.92 -17.38 -20.16
CA GLU A 220 -36.50 -16.41 -19.23
C GLU A 220 -36.58 -15.02 -19.86
N LEU A 221 -37.61 -14.24 -19.49
CA LEU A 221 -37.84 -12.91 -20.06
C LEU A 221 -36.65 -11.96 -19.82
N SER A 222 -36.00 -12.05 -18.66
CA SER A 222 -34.79 -11.28 -18.34
C SER A 222 -33.61 -11.63 -19.25
N ASP A 223 -33.43 -12.91 -19.57
CA ASP A 223 -32.35 -13.36 -20.45
C ASP A 223 -32.61 -12.93 -21.90
N LEU A 224 -33.85 -13.00 -22.37
CA LEU A 224 -34.25 -12.44 -23.66
C LEU A 224 -34.00 -10.93 -23.73
N ALA A 225 -34.42 -10.20 -22.70
CA ALA A 225 -34.21 -8.75 -22.60
C ALA A 225 -32.71 -8.39 -22.62
N ASN A 226 -31.87 -9.17 -21.92
CA ASN A 226 -30.40 -9.00 -21.95
C ASN A 226 -29.81 -9.17 -23.34
N GLN A 227 -30.25 -10.18 -24.10
CA GLN A 227 -29.76 -10.39 -25.48
C GLN A 227 -30.20 -9.25 -26.41
N ILE A 228 -31.41 -8.74 -26.23
CA ILE A 228 -31.91 -7.58 -26.97
C ILE A 228 -31.09 -6.33 -26.63
N LEU A 229 -30.77 -6.11 -25.34
CA LEU A 229 -29.90 -5.01 -24.92
C LEU A 229 -28.52 -5.10 -25.56
N ALA A 230 -27.88 -6.27 -25.49
CA ALA A 230 -26.58 -6.50 -26.11
C ALA A 230 -26.59 -6.21 -27.61
N ALA A 231 -27.63 -6.65 -28.32
CA ALA A 231 -27.80 -6.36 -29.75
C ALA A 231 -28.04 -4.86 -30.02
N SER A 232 -28.77 -4.16 -29.15
CA SER A 232 -28.97 -2.70 -29.27
C SER A 232 -27.67 -1.93 -29.08
N TYR A 233 -26.82 -2.35 -28.14
CA TYR A 233 -25.50 -1.76 -27.91
C TYR A 233 -24.59 -1.96 -29.11
N ALA A 234 -24.56 -3.19 -29.66
CA ALA A 234 -23.79 -3.50 -30.86
C ALA A 234 -24.25 -2.69 -32.08
N LYS A 235 -25.55 -2.38 -32.18
CA LYS A 235 -26.12 -1.54 -33.24
C LYS A 235 -25.89 -0.04 -33.01
N GLY A 236 -25.55 0.38 -31.79
CA GLY A 236 -25.36 1.79 -31.45
C GLY A 236 -26.66 2.56 -31.27
N ILE A 237 -27.71 1.92 -30.71
CA ILE A 237 -29.00 2.56 -30.43
C ILE A 237 -29.42 2.38 -28.96
N ASP A 238 -30.27 3.30 -28.48
CA ASP A 238 -30.90 3.20 -27.16
C ASP A 238 -32.38 2.82 -27.31
N ILE A 239 -32.79 1.72 -26.67
CA ILE A 239 -34.18 1.22 -26.67
C ILE A 239 -35.01 1.71 -25.47
N PHE A 240 -34.39 2.46 -24.56
CA PHE A 240 -35.01 3.26 -23.51
C PHE A 240 -34.24 4.57 -23.33
N SER A 241 -34.91 5.60 -22.81
CA SER A 241 -34.30 6.89 -22.51
C SER A 241 -33.53 6.86 -21.19
N MET A 242 -32.56 7.77 -21.05
CA MET A 242 -31.84 7.93 -19.77
C MET A 242 -32.77 8.29 -18.60
N ASP A 243 -33.85 9.03 -18.86
CA ASP A 243 -34.83 9.38 -17.83
C ASP A 243 -35.59 8.14 -17.32
N GLU A 244 -35.95 7.23 -18.22
CA GLU A 244 -36.56 5.93 -17.87
C GLU A 244 -35.62 5.10 -17.00
N LEU A 245 -34.33 5.05 -17.34
CA LEU A 245 -33.31 4.36 -16.53
C LEU A 245 -33.16 5.00 -15.14
N CYS A 246 -32.97 6.32 -15.06
CA CYS A 246 -32.83 7.03 -13.79
C CYS A 246 -34.05 6.82 -12.88
N ALA A 247 -35.26 6.84 -13.45
CA ALA A 247 -36.48 6.58 -12.70
C ALA A 247 -36.53 5.13 -12.15
N GLN A 248 -36.07 4.15 -12.94
CA GLN A 248 -35.96 2.77 -12.47
C GLN A 248 -34.94 2.66 -11.34
N VAL A 249 -33.72 3.19 -11.50
CA VAL A 249 -32.68 3.14 -10.45
C VAL A 249 -33.19 3.80 -9.16
N GLN A 250 -33.89 4.93 -9.25
CA GLN A 250 -34.48 5.60 -8.08
C GLN A 250 -35.50 4.72 -7.36
N GLU A 251 -36.35 4.00 -8.10
CA GLU A 251 -37.31 3.06 -7.52
C GLU A 251 -36.61 1.93 -6.77
N GLU A 252 -35.54 1.38 -7.35
CA GLU A 252 -34.75 0.32 -6.74
C GLU A 252 -34.00 0.79 -5.48
N VAL A 253 -33.40 1.99 -5.52
CA VAL A 253 -32.77 2.63 -4.35
C VAL A 253 -33.79 2.85 -3.24
N ARG A 254 -34.99 3.35 -3.57
CA ARG A 254 -36.09 3.52 -2.60
C ARG A 254 -36.49 2.19 -1.97
N ALA A 255 -36.67 1.14 -2.77
CA ALA A 255 -37.01 -0.19 -2.28
C ALA A 255 -35.91 -0.77 -1.37
N MET A 256 -34.63 -0.50 -1.70
CA MET A 256 -33.49 -0.91 -0.91
C MET A 256 -33.46 -0.21 0.46
N PHE A 257 -33.69 1.10 0.51
CA PHE A 257 -33.78 1.82 1.79
C PHE A 257 -34.96 1.35 2.66
N LYS A 258 -36.09 0.97 2.05
CA LYS A 258 -37.24 0.40 2.78
C LYS A 258 -36.93 -0.97 3.36
N SER A 259 -36.28 -1.83 2.59
CA SER A 259 -35.90 -3.19 3.03
C SER A 259 -34.73 -3.19 4.02
N HIS A 260 -33.87 -2.18 3.95
CA HIS A 260 -32.70 -2.03 4.80
C HIS A 260 -32.68 -0.62 5.43
N PRO A 261 -33.52 -0.36 6.44
CA PRO A 261 -33.52 0.93 7.14
C PRO A 261 -32.16 1.22 7.76
N ARG A 262 -31.75 2.50 7.77
CA ARG A 262 -30.43 2.96 8.25
C ARG A 262 -29.24 2.34 7.53
N SER A 263 -29.42 1.99 6.26
CA SER A 263 -28.31 1.61 5.38
C SER A 263 -27.98 2.76 4.41
N ARG A 264 -26.79 2.68 3.82
CA ARG A 264 -26.43 3.47 2.64
C ARG A 264 -26.45 2.57 1.42
N VAL A 265 -26.71 3.15 0.26
CA VAL A 265 -26.75 2.44 -1.03
C VAL A 265 -25.64 2.98 -1.92
N ARG A 266 -24.89 2.09 -2.55
CA ARG A 266 -23.81 2.41 -3.48
C ARG A 266 -24.27 2.12 -4.91
N LEU A 267 -24.07 3.09 -5.79
CA LEU A 267 -24.20 2.95 -7.23
C LEU A 267 -22.82 2.69 -7.84
N LYS A 268 -22.70 1.75 -8.78
CA LYS A 268 -21.47 1.50 -9.55
C LYS A 268 -21.77 1.27 -11.03
N ALA A 269 -21.13 2.00 -11.93
CA ALA A 269 -21.16 1.65 -13.36
C ALA A 269 -20.32 0.40 -13.65
N ILE A 270 -20.71 -0.39 -14.66
CA ILE A 270 -20.00 -1.62 -15.04
C ILE A 270 -18.55 -1.36 -15.46
N GLY A 271 -18.30 -0.26 -16.19
CA GLY A 271 -16.95 0.12 -16.65
C GLY A 271 -16.11 0.89 -15.62
N GLY A 272 -16.59 1.06 -14.38
CA GLY A 272 -15.87 1.79 -13.33
C GLY A 272 -14.81 0.93 -12.63
N GLY A 273 -13.60 1.46 -12.47
CA GLY A 273 -12.49 0.82 -11.76
C GLY A 273 -11.59 1.85 -11.08
N GLY A 274 -10.87 1.45 -10.01
CA GLY A 274 -9.95 2.31 -9.26
C GLY A 274 -10.61 3.60 -8.73
N GLY A 275 -11.81 3.48 -8.17
CA GLY A 275 -12.51 4.57 -7.50
C GLY A 275 -13.50 5.31 -8.38
N LYS A 276 -13.38 5.20 -9.71
CA LYS A 276 -14.17 5.96 -10.68
C LYS A 276 -15.52 5.31 -10.98
N GLY A 277 -16.55 6.14 -11.18
CA GLY A 277 -17.87 5.67 -11.59
C GLY A 277 -18.69 5.03 -10.46
N GLN A 278 -18.57 5.54 -9.24
CA GLN A 278 -19.38 5.10 -8.09
C GLN A 278 -19.86 6.26 -7.22
N ARG A 279 -21.06 6.16 -6.64
CA ARG A 279 -21.61 7.16 -5.69
C ARG A 279 -22.33 6.46 -4.54
N ILE A 280 -22.39 7.10 -3.37
CA ILE A 280 -23.06 6.55 -2.17
C ILE A 280 -24.18 7.49 -1.76
N LEU A 281 -25.37 6.93 -1.57
CA LEU A 281 -26.59 7.61 -1.14
C LEU A 281 -26.98 7.21 0.28
N GLY A 282 -27.80 8.05 0.92
CA GLY A 282 -28.46 7.71 2.19
C GLY A 282 -27.65 8.05 3.44
N ALA A 283 -26.67 8.96 3.35
CA ALA A 283 -25.92 9.42 4.53
C ALA A 283 -26.83 9.97 5.65
N SER A 284 -27.90 10.67 5.27
CA SER A 284 -28.93 11.18 6.20
C SER A 284 -29.73 10.06 6.89
N LEU A 285 -29.90 8.90 6.25
CA LEU A 285 -30.63 7.75 6.79
C LEU A 285 -29.80 6.96 7.80
N LEU A 286 -28.48 6.90 7.60
CA LEU A 286 -27.56 6.15 8.45
C LEU A 286 -27.57 6.64 9.91
N VAL A 287 -27.63 7.95 10.11
CA VAL A 287 -27.60 8.61 11.43
C VAL A 287 -28.99 8.86 12.03
N ALA A 288 -30.05 8.52 11.30
CA ALA A 288 -31.41 8.81 11.72
C ALA A 288 -31.85 7.90 12.88
N LYS A 289 -32.35 8.51 13.97
CA LYS A 289 -32.97 7.76 15.09
C LYS A 289 -34.21 6.98 14.65
N GLU A 290 -34.92 7.43 13.62
CA GLU A 290 -36.02 6.71 13.00
C GLU A 290 -36.03 7.06 11.51
N VAL A 291 -36.24 6.05 10.66
CA VAL A 291 -36.26 6.22 9.20
C VAL A 291 -37.72 6.28 8.77
N THR A 292 -38.18 7.47 8.39
CA THR A 292 -39.55 7.69 7.88
C THR A 292 -39.60 7.56 6.36
N ASP A 293 -40.78 7.31 5.80
CA ASP A 293 -40.98 7.28 4.34
C ASP A 293 -40.56 8.60 3.67
N GLU A 294 -40.82 9.74 4.30
CA GLU A 294 -40.41 11.06 3.80
C GLU A 294 -38.89 11.20 3.72
N ALA A 295 -38.16 10.68 4.71
CA ALA A 295 -36.71 10.67 4.72
C ALA A 295 -36.16 9.76 3.59
N ILE A 296 -36.80 8.59 3.38
CA ILE A 296 -36.44 7.68 2.29
C ILE A 296 -36.68 8.34 0.93
N GLU A 297 -37.83 8.97 0.70
CA GLU A 297 -38.11 9.67 -0.56
C GLU A 297 -37.11 10.78 -0.83
N LYS A 298 -36.77 11.57 0.19
CA LYS A 298 -35.76 12.63 0.08
C LYS A 298 -34.39 12.08 -0.30
N ALA A 299 -33.93 11.02 0.35
CA ALA A 299 -32.65 10.40 0.06
C ALA A 299 -32.62 9.74 -1.35
N ALA A 300 -33.72 9.09 -1.75
CA ALA A 300 -33.82 8.48 -3.07
C ALA A 300 -33.90 9.54 -4.20
N ALA A 301 -34.40 10.74 -3.93
CA ALA A 301 -34.51 11.81 -4.93
C ALA A 301 -33.17 12.29 -5.51
N GLU A 302 -32.05 12.06 -4.82
CA GLU A 302 -30.71 12.38 -5.31
C GLU A 302 -30.21 11.40 -6.41
N THR A 303 -30.85 10.23 -6.53
CA THR A 303 -30.43 9.13 -7.42
C THR A 303 -30.23 9.54 -8.89
N PRO A 304 -31.17 10.24 -9.56
CA PRO A 304 -31.03 10.57 -10.98
C PRO A 304 -29.79 11.39 -11.31
N GLY A 305 -29.42 12.35 -10.44
CA GLY A 305 -28.22 13.16 -10.62
C GLY A 305 -26.95 12.32 -10.52
N MET A 306 -26.88 11.46 -9.49
CA MET A 306 -25.72 10.59 -9.27
C MET A 306 -25.53 9.53 -10.35
N VAL A 307 -26.62 8.95 -10.91
CA VAL A 307 -26.52 8.00 -12.03
C VAL A 307 -25.86 8.65 -13.25
N ARG A 308 -26.27 9.88 -13.61
CA ARG A 308 -25.67 10.61 -14.73
C ARG A 308 -24.22 10.95 -14.50
N GLU A 309 -23.90 11.37 -13.27
CA GLU A 309 -22.53 11.67 -12.89
C GLU A 309 -21.62 10.44 -13.02
N VAL A 310 -22.06 9.30 -12.49
CA VAL A 310 -21.35 8.02 -12.57
C VAL A 310 -21.14 7.58 -14.03
N LEU A 311 -22.17 7.64 -14.87
CA LEU A 311 -22.08 7.26 -16.28
C LEU A 311 -21.22 8.23 -17.11
N ASN A 312 -21.30 9.53 -16.83
CA ASN A 312 -20.41 10.53 -17.45
C ASN A 312 -18.95 10.28 -17.09
N GLU A 313 -18.68 9.96 -15.83
CA GLU A 313 -17.33 9.72 -15.33
C GLU A 313 -16.65 8.53 -16.03
N VAL A 314 -17.42 7.48 -16.35
CA VAL A 314 -16.92 6.32 -17.11
C VAL A 314 -17.14 6.43 -18.63
N LYS A 315 -17.58 7.59 -19.12
CA LYS A 315 -17.87 7.85 -20.54
C LYS A 315 -18.86 6.86 -21.18
N ALA A 316 -19.87 6.43 -20.43
CA ALA A 316 -20.91 5.48 -20.86
C ALA A 316 -22.30 6.15 -21.01
N ASN A 317 -22.33 7.43 -21.36
CA ASN A 317 -23.57 8.21 -21.54
C ASN A 317 -23.88 8.49 -23.04
N GLY A 318 -23.09 7.95 -23.97
CA GLY A 318 -23.34 8.02 -25.41
C GLY A 318 -24.45 7.07 -25.85
N VAL A 319 -24.99 7.28 -27.06
CA VAL A 319 -26.05 6.44 -27.63
C VAL A 319 -25.49 5.04 -27.91
N GLY A 320 -26.21 3.99 -27.48
CA GLY A 320 -25.77 2.60 -27.64
C GLY A 320 -24.72 2.13 -26.62
N ASP A 321 -24.24 3.01 -25.73
CA ASP A 321 -23.39 2.57 -24.63
C ASP A 321 -24.17 1.71 -23.64
N ASN A 322 -23.49 0.72 -23.04
CA ASN A 322 -24.02 -0.04 -21.93
C ASN A 322 -24.12 0.84 -20.67
N LYS A 323 -25.33 1.30 -20.37
CA LYS A 323 -25.66 2.21 -19.26
C LYS A 323 -25.97 1.50 -17.94
N ASN A 324 -25.65 0.21 -17.82
CA ASN A 324 -26.00 -0.54 -16.62
C ASN A 324 -25.25 -0.03 -15.37
N VAL A 325 -25.98 0.08 -14.26
CA VAL A 325 -25.48 0.55 -12.97
C VAL A 325 -25.91 -0.43 -11.89
N LEU A 326 -24.96 -0.97 -11.14
CA LEU A 326 -25.21 -1.81 -9.98
C LEU A 326 -25.75 -0.95 -8.85
N VAL A 327 -26.82 -1.40 -8.19
CA VAL A 327 -27.39 -0.79 -6.98
C VAL A 327 -27.13 -1.76 -5.83
N GLU A 328 -26.26 -1.41 -4.90
CA GLU A 328 -25.79 -2.33 -3.85
C GLU A 328 -25.88 -1.71 -2.46
N LEU A 329 -26.06 -2.53 -1.43
CA LEU A 329 -25.84 -2.05 -0.06
C LEU A 329 -24.39 -1.61 0.12
N ASN A 330 -24.18 -0.44 0.70
CA ASN A 330 -22.84 0.01 1.05
C ASN A 330 -22.38 -0.70 2.33
N ILE A 331 -21.24 -1.39 2.25
CA ILE A 331 -20.59 -1.99 3.41
C ILE A 331 -19.71 -0.93 4.09
N GLU A 332 -20.05 -0.59 5.33
CA GLU A 332 -19.44 0.51 6.09
C GLU A 332 -18.02 0.20 6.56
N GLN A 333 -17.83 -1.00 7.09
CA GLN A 333 -16.55 -1.51 7.57
C GLN A 333 -16.02 -2.51 6.54
N THR A 334 -15.28 -1.99 5.56
CA THR A 334 -14.71 -2.82 4.50
C THR A 334 -13.31 -3.27 4.91
N ARG A 335 -13.13 -4.58 5.09
CA ARG A 335 -11.82 -5.21 4.89
C ARG A 335 -11.76 -5.72 3.45
N HIS A 336 -10.65 -5.47 2.77
CA HIS A 336 -10.43 -5.94 1.41
C HIS A 336 -9.59 -7.21 1.50
N ASN A 337 -10.21 -8.37 1.29
CA ASN A 337 -9.49 -9.64 1.23
C ASN A 337 -9.64 -10.26 -0.14
N GLU A 338 -8.66 -11.05 -0.56
CA GLU A 338 -8.68 -11.65 -1.89
C GLU A 338 -8.05 -13.05 -1.87
N ILE A 339 -8.46 -13.90 -2.80
CA ILE A 339 -8.01 -15.28 -2.93
C ILE A 339 -7.26 -15.44 -4.26
N GLN A 340 -6.02 -15.92 -4.19
CA GLN A 340 -5.28 -16.31 -5.39
C GLN A 340 -5.89 -17.57 -5.99
N LEU A 341 -6.18 -17.53 -7.29
CA LEU A 341 -6.64 -18.67 -8.06
C LEU A 341 -5.62 -19.05 -9.13
N LEU A 342 -5.59 -20.35 -9.46
CA LEU A 342 -4.94 -20.91 -10.64
C LEU A 342 -5.88 -21.95 -11.23
N GLY A 343 -6.09 -21.90 -12.55
CA GLY A 343 -6.85 -22.93 -13.27
C GLY A 343 -6.23 -23.27 -14.62
N ASN A 344 -6.69 -24.38 -15.22
CA ASN A 344 -6.26 -24.83 -16.55
C ASN A 344 -7.42 -24.95 -17.58
N GLY A 345 -8.58 -24.40 -17.23
CA GLY A 345 -9.83 -24.51 -17.98
C GLY A 345 -10.76 -25.64 -17.54
N GLU A 346 -10.31 -26.58 -16.71
CA GLU A 346 -11.12 -27.69 -16.18
C GLU A 346 -11.13 -27.76 -14.65
N TRP A 347 -9.96 -27.60 -14.04
CA TRP A 347 -9.83 -27.45 -12.59
C TRP A 347 -9.43 -26.02 -12.23
N CYS A 348 -9.80 -25.62 -11.02
CA CYS A 348 -9.34 -24.40 -10.37
C CYS A 348 -8.91 -24.74 -8.93
N VAL A 349 -7.82 -24.14 -8.45
CA VAL A 349 -7.31 -24.27 -7.08
C VAL A 349 -7.12 -22.89 -6.46
N SER A 350 -7.33 -22.79 -5.15
CA SER A 350 -7.02 -21.59 -4.36
C SER A 350 -5.69 -21.70 -3.62
N LEU A 351 -5.01 -20.57 -3.48
CA LEU A 351 -3.70 -20.45 -2.83
C LEU A 351 -3.76 -19.48 -1.63
N GLY A 352 -4.68 -19.73 -0.71
CA GLY A 352 -4.90 -18.88 0.46
C GLY A 352 -5.38 -17.49 0.09
N GLY A 353 -5.44 -16.63 1.11
CA GLY A 353 -5.88 -15.25 0.96
C GLY A 353 -4.78 -14.21 1.18
N ARG A 354 -5.08 -12.97 0.81
CA ARG A 354 -4.32 -11.77 1.15
C ARG A 354 -5.27 -10.72 1.71
N ASP A 355 -4.88 -10.05 2.78
CA ASP A 355 -5.56 -8.87 3.33
C ASP A 355 -4.85 -7.64 2.79
N CYS A 356 -5.58 -6.89 1.96
CA CYS A 356 -5.13 -5.69 1.26
C CYS A 356 -5.86 -4.45 1.79
N SER A 357 -6.38 -4.51 3.02
CA SER A 357 -7.16 -3.42 3.61
C SER A 357 -6.36 -2.15 3.86
N LEU A 358 -5.03 -2.24 3.98
CA LEU A 358 -4.14 -1.09 4.14
C LEU A 358 -3.89 -0.43 2.78
N GLN A 359 -4.78 0.49 2.43
CA GLN A 359 -4.77 1.20 1.16
C GLN A 359 -5.11 2.68 1.33
N MET A 360 -4.74 3.49 0.34
CA MET A 360 -5.07 4.91 0.26
C MET A 360 -5.61 5.24 -1.13
N HIS A 361 -6.79 5.85 -1.21
CA HIS A 361 -7.48 6.13 -2.48
C HIS A 361 -7.55 4.91 -3.41
N GLU A 362 -7.87 3.74 -2.84
CA GLU A 362 -7.92 2.44 -3.55
C GLU A 362 -6.56 1.97 -4.12
N GLN A 363 -5.45 2.55 -3.66
CA GLN A 363 -4.10 2.05 -3.92
C GLN A 363 -3.61 1.24 -2.71
N LYS A 364 -3.41 -0.06 -2.91
CA LYS A 364 -2.86 -0.97 -1.89
C LYS A 364 -1.43 -0.56 -1.53
N LEU A 365 -1.10 -0.58 -0.23
CA LEU A 365 0.18 -0.14 0.32
C LEU A 365 0.95 -1.25 1.03
N LEU A 366 0.24 -2.03 1.86
CA LEU A 366 0.78 -3.16 2.60
C LEU A 366 -0.17 -4.36 2.47
N GLU A 367 0.36 -5.47 2.00
CA GLU A 367 -0.42 -6.68 1.70
C GLU A 367 0.04 -7.82 2.60
N VAL A 368 -0.90 -8.45 3.30
CA VAL A 368 -0.61 -9.42 4.35
C VAL A 368 -1.23 -10.76 4.00
N SER A 369 -0.44 -11.83 4.03
CA SER A 369 -0.98 -13.19 3.85
C SER A 369 -2.07 -13.56 4.87
N VAL A 370 -3.06 -14.32 4.41
CA VAL A 370 -4.11 -14.94 5.21
C VAL A 370 -4.14 -16.43 4.86
N THR A 371 -3.46 -17.24 5.65
CA THR A 371 -3.30 -18.68 5.43
C THR A 371 -4.08 -19.49 6.47
N LYS A 372 -4.57 -20.66 6.09
CA LYS A 372 -5.22 -21.58 7.05
C LYS A 372 -4.24 -21.98 8.16
N GLU A 373 -3.01 -22.25 7.76
CA GLU A 373 -1.92 -22.70 8.63
C GLU A 373 -1.50 -21.61 9.60
N GLY A 374 -1.37 -20.37 9.13
CA GLY A 374 -1.06 -19.20 9.97
C GLY A 374 -2.18 -18.88 10.97
N LEU A 375 -3.44 -18.97 10.55
CA LEU A 375 -4.59 -18.77 11.45
C LEU A 375 -4.69 -19.87 12.52
N LEU A 376 -4.51 -21.14 12.15
CA LEU A 376 -4.47 -22.25 13.11
C LEU A 376 -3.35 -22.06 14.15
N ALA A 377 -2.13 -21.71 13.70
CA ALA A 377 -1.03 -21.42 14.61
C ALA A 377 -1.31 -20.22 15.53
N ALA A 378 -1.98 -19.18 15.01
CA ALA A 378 -2.38 -18.02 15.82
C ALA A 378 -3.45 -18.37 16.86
N ILE A 379 -4.44 -19.20 16.50
CA ILE A 379 -5.47 -19.70 17.43
C ILE A 379 -4.82 -20.46 18.59
N GLU A 380 -3.88 -21.35 18.31
CA GLU A 380 -3.21 -22.12 19.37
C GLU A 380 -2.36 -21.23 20.29
N ARG A 381 -1.68 -20.21 19.75
CA ARG A 381 -0.98 -19.21 20.57
C ARG A 381 -1.95 -18.40 21.44
N ALA A 382 -3.07 -17.94 20.88
CA ALA A 382 -4.08 -17.18 21.60
C ALA A 382 -4.72 -18.01 22.73
N LYS A 383 -5.00 -19.29 22.49
CA LYS A 383 -5.44 -20.25 23.53
C LYS A 383 -4.41 -20.39 24.64
N ALA A 384 -3.13 -20.55 24.29
CA ALA A 384 -2.05 -20.67 25.26
C ALA A 384 -1.87 -19.39 26.10
N ALA A 385 -2.18 -18.22 25.54
CA ALA A 385 -2.19 -16.94 26.23
C ALA A 385 -3.49 -16.66 27.03
N GLY A 386 -4.53 -17.50 26.90
CA GLY A 386 -5.82 -17.30 27.57
C GLY A 386 -6.65 -16.14 27.01
N ASN A 387 -6.46 -15.78 25.73
CA ASN A 387 -7.18 -14.67 25.09
C ASN A 387 -8.41 -15.17 24.31
N ASP A 388 -9.50 -15.50 25.02
CA ASP A 388 -10.70 -16.12 24.44
C ASP A 388 -11.38 -15.28 23.33
N LYS A 389 -11.30 -13.95 23.41
CA LYS A 389 -11.87 -13.06 22.38
C LYS A 389 -11.06 -13.13 21.09
N GLU A 390 -9.74 -13.10 21.18
CA GLU A 390 -8.85 -13.27 20.03
C GLU A 390 -9.06 -14.66 19.41
N VAL A 391 -9.15 -15.73 20.21
CA VAL A 391 -9.44 -17.09 19.73
C VAL A 391 -10.71 -17.12 18.87
N LYS A 392 -11.84 -16.62 19.42
CA LYS A 392 -13.11 -16.60 18.69
C LYS A 392 -13.03 -15.78 17.40
N SER A 393 -12.33 -14.65 17.45
CA SER A 393 -12.16 -13.75 16.31
C SER A 393 -11.27 -14.36 15.21
N LEU A 394 -10.25 -15.14 15.57
CA LEU A 394 -9.41 -15.90 14.63
C LEU A 394 -10.13 -17.13 14.04
N GLU A 395 -10.93 -17.85 14.84
CA GLU A 395 -11.75 -18.98 14.36
C GLU A 395 -12.80 -18.53 13.34
N ASN A 396 -13.37 -17.33 13.53
CA ASN A 396 -14.24 -16.70 12.54
C ASN A 396 -13.48 -16.38 11.24
N ASP A 397 -12.29 -15.78 11.32
CA ASP A 397 -11.45 -15.49 10.15
C ASP A 397 -11.05 -16.78 9.40
N LEU A 398 -10.77 -17.86 10.13
CA LEU A 398 -10.48 -19.18 9.54
C LEU A 398 -11.68 -19.74 8.78
N THR A 399 -12.88 -19.59 9.36
CA THR A 399 -14.12 -20.02 8.71
C THR A 399 -14.41 -19.19 7.45
N ILE A 400 -14.25 -17.87 7.53
CA ILE A 400 -14.44 -16.97 6.38
C ILE A 400 -13.43 -17.30 5.27
N LEU A 401 -12.15 -17.46 5.60
CA LEU A 401 -11.12 -17.85 4.64
C LEU A 401 -11.50 -19.16 3.94
N GLY A 402 -11.94 -20.17 4.70
CA GLY A 402 -12.38 -21.46 4.15
C GLY A 402 -13.51 -21.32 3.14
N ARG A 403 -14.52 -20.47 3.42
CA ARG A 403 -15.63 -20.20 2.49
C ARG A 403 -15.16 -19.43 1.26
N MET A 404 -14.35 -18.39 1.43
CA MET A 404 -13.81 -17.61 0.32
C MET A 404 -12.98 -18.47 -0.64
N GLU A 405 -12.15 -19.37 -0.11
CA GLU A 405 -11.34 -20.29 -0.92
C GLU A 405 -12.19 -21.27 -1.74
N ASP A 406 -13.23 -21.83 -1.12
CA ASP A 406 -14.20 -22.72 -1.79
C ASP A 406 -14.99 -21.97 -2.87
N GLU A 407 -15.53 -20.80 -2.53
CA GLU A 407 -16.29 -19.94 -3.43
C GLU A 407 -15.44 -19.48 -4.62
N GLY A 408 -14.21 -19.02 -4.38
CA GLY A 408 -13.28 -18.62 -5.44
C GLY A 408 -12.92 -19.77 -6.37
N SER A 409 -12.64 -20.97 -5.83
CA SER A 409 -12.33 -22.15 -6.65
C SER A 409 -13.52 -22.59 -7.51
N ARG A 410 -14.73 -22.59 -6.94
CA ARG A 410 -15.98 -22.94 -7.63
C ARG A 410 -16.33 -21.91 -8.71
N PHE A 411 -16.16 -20.63 -8.41
CA PHE A 411 -16.32 -19.54 -9.39
C PHE A 411 -15.34 -19.71 -10.55
N GLY A 412 -14.05 -19.87 -10.25
CA GLY A 412 -13.00 -20.05 -11.26
C GLY A 412 -13.25 -21.26 -12.15
N GLN A 413 -13.72 -22.38 -11.59
CA GLN A 413 -14.10 -23.55 -12.38
C GLN A 413 -15.31 -23.27 -13.29
N ALA A 414 -16.30 -22.52 -12.82
CA ALA A 414 -17.51 -22.22 -13.59
C ALA A 414 -17.25 -21.35 -14.82
N VAL A 415 -16.33 -20.38 -14.71
CA VAL A 415 -15.89 -19.52 -15.83
C VAL A 415 -14.79 -20.15 -16.69
N GLY A 416 -14.40 -21.40 -16.38
CA GLY A 416 -13.33 -22.11 -17.08
C GLY A 416 -11.98 -21.40 -16.99
N LEU A 417 -11.62 -20.88 -15.81
CA LEU A 417 -10.35 -20.20 -15.58
C LEU A 417 -9.16 -21.03 -16.04
N ASP A 418 -8.32 -20.46 -16.90
CA ASP A 418 -7.19 -21.13 -17.54
C ASP A 418 -5.85 -20.40 -17.38
N SER A 419 -5.70 -19.66 -16.28
CA SER A 419 -4.43 -19.10 -15.83
C SER A 419 -4.52 -18.64 -14.37
N ALA A 420 -3.62 -17.76 -13.95
CA ALA A 420 -3.69 -17.08 -12.66
C ALA A 420 -4.68 -15.90 -12.70
N SER A 421 -5.54 -15.83 -11.68
CA SER A 421 -6.49 -14.74 -11.43
C SER A 421 -6.66 -14.52 -9.94
N THR A 422 -7.24 -13.40 -9.54
CA THR A 422 -7.54 -13.14 -8.12
C THR A 422 -9.03 -12.87 -7.90
N PHE A 423 -9.61 -13.56 -6.93
CA PHE A 423 -11.00 -13.41 -6.51
C PHE A 423 -11.09 -12.47 -5.30
N GLU A 424 -11.66 -11.28 -5.47
CA GLU A 424 -11.69 -10.25 -4.43
C GLU A 424 -13.02 -10.23 -3.67
N CYS A 425 -12.92 -9.96 -2.36
CA CYS A 425 -14.02 -9.95 -1.41
C CYS A 425 -13.97 -8.74 -0.48
N ILE A 426 -15.14 -8.20 -0.16
CA ILE A 426 -15.35 -7.42 1.06
C ILE A 426 -15.56 -8.39 2.21
N VAL A 427 -14.84 -8.20 3.30
CA VAL A 427 -15.10 -8.88 4.57
C VAL A 427 -15.61 -7.85 5.59
N ASP A 428 -16.75 -8.18 6.22
CA ASP A 428 -17.38 -7.40 7.28
C ASP A 428 -17.81 -8.35 8.40
N ARG A 429 -17.11 -8.29 9.53
CA ARG A 429 -17.32 -9.16 10.70
C ARG A 429 -17.34 -10.66 10.36
N ASP A 430 -18.51 -11.29 10.40
CA ASP A 430 -18.75 -12.71 10.17
C ASP A 430 -19.14 -13.05 8.72
N ARG A 431 -19.15 -12.04 7.84
CA ARG A 431 -19.62 -12.13 6.46
C ARG A 431 -18.54 -11.74 5.47
N HIS A 432 -18.66 -12.31 4.26
CA HIS A 432 -17.87 -11.91 3.11
C HIS A 432 -18.77 -11.76 1.88
N TYR A 433 -18.36 -10.91 0.95
CA TYR A 433 -19.10 -10.58 -0.25
C TYR A 433 -18.13 -10.46 -1.43
N PHE A 434 -18.34 -11.24 -2.48
CA PHE A 434 -17.64 -11.13 -3.75
C PHE A 434 -17.75 -9.72 -4.31
N MET A 435 -16.62 -9.19 -4.77
CA MET A 435 -16.51 -7.89 -5.44
C MET A 435 -16.32 -8.07 -6.94
N GLU A 436 -15.22 -8.70 -7.32
CA GLU A 436 -14.78 -8.87 -8.71
C GLU A 436 -13.70 -9.95 -8.82
N VAL A 437 -13.42 -10.38 -10.05
CA VAL A 437 -12.23 -11.19 -10.36
C VAL A 437 -11.29 -10.38 -11.21
N ASN A 438 -10.07 -10.22 -10.74
CA ASN A 438 -8.97 -9.69 -11.54
C ASN A 438 -8.46 -10.83 -12.42
N THR A 439 -8.65 -10.73 -13.74
CA THR A 439 -8.35 -11.79 -14.72
C THR A 439 -6.90 -11.75 -15.19
N ARG A 440 -5.99 -11.60 -14.22
CA ARG A 440 -4.54 -11.51 -14.40
C ARG A 440 -3.82 -11.85 -13.09
N ILE A 441 -2.50 -12.00 -13.18
CA ILE A 441 -1.63 -11.94 -12.00
C ILE A 441 -1.72 -10.55 -11.35
N GLN A 442 -1.56 -10.49 -10.02
CA GLN A 442 -1.58 -9.25 -9.26
C GLN A 442 -0.17 -8.86 -8.78
N VAL A 443 0.00 -7.63 -8.32
CA VAL A 443 1.32 -7.11 -7.90
C VAL A 443 1.83 -7.90 -6.70
N GLU A 444 0.95 -8.10 -5.73
CA GLU A 444 1.13 -8.77 -4.44
C GLU A 444 1.16 -10.31 -4.52
N HIS A 445 1.25 -10.89 -5.71
CA HIS A 445 1.23 -12.35 -5.89
C HIS A 445 2.40 -13.05 -5.19
N ARG A 446 3.53 -12.35 -5.01
CA ARG A 446 4.72 -12.81 -4.29
C ARG A 446 4.43 -13.12 -2.81
N VAL A 447 3.46 -12.44 -2.18
CA VAL A 447 2.95 -12.78 -0.84
C VAL A 447 2.46 -14.24 -0.84
N THR A 448 1.69 -14.63 -1.85
CA THR A 448 1.19 -15.99 -2.01
C THR A 448 2.31 -16.99 -2.33
N GLU A 449 3.23 -16.64 -3.23
CA GLU A 449 4.37 -17.52 -3.57
C GLU A 449 5.26 -17.82 -2.37
N LEU A 450 5.48 -16.85 -1.48
CA LEU A 450 6.23 -17.07 -0.24
C LEU A 450 5.48 -18.02 0.70
N CYS A 451 4.14 -18.02 0.70
CA CYS A 451 3.37 -18.93 1.55
C CYS A 451 3.24 -20.34 0.98
N TYR A 452 3.12 -20.48 -0.35
CA TYR A 452 2.74 -21.73 -0.98
C TYR A 452 3.55 -22.07 -2.22
N SER A 453 3.80 -23.37 -2.42
CA SER A 453 4.25 -23.96 -3.67
C SER A 453 3.21 -24.93 -4.22
N LEU A 454 3.28 -25.23 -5.52
CA LEU A 454 2.37 -26.14 -6.21
C LEU A 454 3.08 -27.42 -6.61
N LYS A 455 2.61 -28.57 -6.14
CA LYS A 455 3.14 -29.88 -6.52
C LYS A 455 2.26 -30.53 -7.58
N PHE A 456 2.81 -30.70 -8.77
CA PHE A 456 2.18 -31.40 -9.89
C PHE A 456 2.64 -32.85 -9.90
N THR A 457 1.71 -33.78 -9.73
CA THR A 457 2.02 -35.22 -9.58
C THR A 457 1.56 -35.99 -10.81
N ASN A 458 2.37 -36.96 -11.24
CA ASN A 458 2.02 -37.87 -12.32
C ASN A 458 0.80 -38.72 -11.90
N PRO A 459 -0.31 -38.70 -12.66
CA PRO A 459 -1.48 -39.52 -12.36
C PRO A 459 -1.18 -41.04 -12.32
N ASP A 460 -0.16 -41.48 -13.05
CA ASP A 460 0.23 -42.89 -13.16
C ASP A 460 1.29 -43.31 -12.11
N ASP A 461 2.01 -42.35 -11.50
CA ASP A 461 3.03 -42.62 -10.48
C ASP A 461 3.10 -41.48 -9.43
N PRO A 462 2.55 -41.66 -8.22
CA PRO A 462 2.57 -40.65 -7.17
C PRO A 462 3.97 -40.21 -6.69
N LYS A 463 5.03 -40.97 -7.01
CA LYS A 463 6.42 -40.62 -6.68
C LYS A 463 7.07 -39.72 -7.73
N ASP A 464 6.46 -39.61 -8.90
CA ASP A 464 6.94 -38.79 -10.01
C ASP A 464 6.20 -37.45 -10.02
N TYR A 465 6.91 -36.37 -9.71
CA TYR A 465 6.31 -35.04 -9.55
C TYR A 465 7.33 -33.94 -9.83
N PHE A 466 6.82 -32.72 -10.01
CA PHE A 466 7.62 -31.50 -9.97
C PHE A 466 6.91 -30.44 -9.13
N VAL A 467 7.68 -29.48 -8.60
CA VAL A 467 7.19 -28.42 -7.73
C VAL A 467 7.46 -27.08 -8.39
N VAL A 468 6.44 -26.23 -8.42
CA VAL A 468 6.46 -24.87 -8.94
C VAL A 468 6.28 -23.90 -7.78
N GLU A 469 7.15 -22.91 -7.70
CA GLU A 469 7.11 -21.86 -6.66
C GLU A 469 6.75 -20.48 -7.23
N SER A 470 6.75 -20.32 -8.56
CA SER A 470 6.36 -19.08 -9.23
C SER A 470 5.03 -19.21 -9.97
N LEU A 471 4.16 -18.23 -9.83
CA LEU A 471 2.93 -18.10 -10.59
C LEU A 471 3.22 -17.78 -12.06
N VAL A 472 4.28 -17.03 -12.38
CA VAL A 472 4.71 -16.81 -13.78
C VAL A 472 5.11 -18.14 -14.44
N GLU A 473 5.83 -19.01 -13.72
CA GLU A 473 6.16 -20.37 -14.17
C GLU A 473 4.89 -21.21 -14.36
N ALA A 474 3.95 -21.16 -13.40
CA ALA A 474 2.67 -21.86 -13.49
C ALA A 474 1.82 -21.39 -14.69
N MET A 475 1.78 -20.08 -14.95
CA MET A 475 1.07 -19.48 -16.08
C MET A 475 1.66 -19.97 -17.41
N ALA A 476 2.99 -20.01 -17.55
CA ALA A 476 3.65 -20.54 -18.75
C ALA A 476 3.37 -22.03 -18.97
N LEU A 477 3.39 -22.84 -17.90
CA LEU A 477 3.04 -24.26 -17.95
C LEU A 477 1.59 -24.47 -18.40
N VAL A 478 0.64 -23.73 -17.83
CA VAL A 478 -0.78 -23.81 -18.18
C VAL A 478 -1.00 -23.34 -19.63
N ALA A 479 -0.39 -22.22 -20.05
CA ALA A 479 -0.52 -21.72 -21.41
C ALA A 479 -0.02 -22.75 -22.45
N ARG A 480 1.14 -23.38 -22.19
CA ARG A 480 1.76 -24.35 -23.10
C ARG A 480 1.04 -25.70 -23.16
N HIS A 481 0.65 -26.22 -22.01
CA HIS A 481 0.20 -27.61 -21.86
C HIS A 481 -1.31 -27.74 -21.61
N LYS A 482 -1.98 -26.63 -21.29
CA LYS A 482 -3.44 -26.52 -21.13
C LYS A 482 -3.99 -27.61 -20.20
N LYS A 483 -5.01 -28.34 -20.66
CA LYS A 483 -5.68 -29.43 -19.95
C LYS A 483 -4.77 -30.58 -19.54
N ARG A 484 -3.58 -30.71 -20.15
CA ARG A 484 -2.61 -31.76 -19.81
C ARG A 484 -1.95 -31.52 -18.45
N VAL A 485 -1.94 -30.29 -17.95
CA VAL A 485 -1.40 -29.98 -16.62
C VAL A 485 -2.33 -30.59 -15.57
N PRO A 486 -1.86 -31.52 -14.72
CA PRO A 486 -2.69 -32.14 -13.69
C PRO A 486 -3.05 -31.10 -12.62
N LYS A 487 -4.14 -31.34 -11.88
CA LYS A 487 -4.49 -30.50 -10.73
C LYS A 487 -3.38 -30.60 -9.68
N PRO A 488 -2.78 -29.48 -9.25
CA PRO A 488 -1.69 -29.51 -8.28
C PRO A 488 -2.21 -29.69 -6.85
N GLU A 489 -1.35 -30.21 -5.99
CA GLU A 489 -1.48 -30.13 -4.53
C GLU A 489 -0.78 -28.86 -4.03
N ARG A 490 -1.47 -28.06 -3.21
CA ARG A 490 -0.87 -26.91 -2.53
C ARG A 490 0.01 -27.38 -1.39
N MET A 491 1.27 -26.95 -1.35
CA MET A 491 2.23 -27.21 -0.29
C MET A 491 2.61 -25.92 0.43
N VAL A 492 2.73 -25.98 1.75
CA VAL A 492 3.11 -24.84 2.59
C VAL A 492 4.62 -24.63 2.52
N ARG A 493 5.06 -23.40 2.28
CA ARG A 493 6.46 -22.96 2.40
C ARG A 493 6.67 -22.21 3.71
N PHE A 494 5.87 -21.17 3.95
CA PHE A 494 5.86 -20.37 5.18
C PHE A 494 4.42 -20.02 5.58
N ASN A 495 4.17 -19.90 6.88
CA ASN A 495 2.82 -19.62 7.37
C ASN A 495 2.40 -18.16 7.12
N ALA A 496 3.36 -17.24 7.03
CA ALA A 496 3.07 -15.83 6.82
C ALA A 496 4.08 -15.15 5.90
N SER A 497 3.60 -14.17 5.15
CA SER A 497 4.36 -13.23 4.36
C SER A 497 3.67 -11.85 4.38
N VAL A 498 4.47 -10.81 4.16
CA VAL A 498 4.04 -9.41 4.10
C VAL A 498 4.80 -8.73 2.97
N GLU A 499 4.10 -7.91 2.20
CA GLU A 499 4.67 -7.04 1.17
C GLU A 499 4.43 -5.58 1.54
N ALA A 500 5.43 -4.72 1.31
CA ALA A 500 5.30 -3.27 1.33
C ALA A 500 5.61 -2.70 -0.06
N ARG A 501 4.69 -1.90 -0.60
CA ARG A 501 4.88 -1.19 -1.87
C ARG A 501 5.68 0.09 -1.66
N LEU A 502 6.97 0.04 -1.98
CA LEU A 502 7.83 1.22 -1.94
C LEU A 502 7.50 2.12 -3.13
N ASN A 503 6.91 3.28 -2.84
CA ASN A 503 6.45 4.25 -3.81
C ASN A 503 7.23 5.57 -3.69
N ALA A 504 7.39 6.26 -4.81
CA ALA A 504 7.82 7.65 -4.87
C ALA A 504 6.70 8.61 -4.44
N THR A 505 6.55 8.78 -3.14
CA THR A 505 5.57 9.69 -2.51
C THR A 505 6.21 10.47 -1.38
N ASP A 506 5.61 11.59 -0.99
CA ASP A 506 6.01 12.34 0.19
C ASP A 506 5.52 11.71 1.51
N HIS A 507 5.79 12.36 2.64
CA HIS A 507 5.38 11.92 3.98
C HIS A 507 3.86 11.92 4.22
N SER A 508 3.07 12.52 3.33
CA SER A 508 1.60 12.44 3.32
C SER A 508 1.07 11.39 2.35
N LEU A 509 1.96 10.61 1.72
CA LEU A 509 1.67 9.68 0.64
C LEU A 509 1.14 10.33 -0.65
N SER A 510 1.38 11.63 -0.84
CA SER A 510 1.06 12.26 -2.14
C SER A 510 2.16 11.92 -3.16
N PRO A 511 1.81 11.72 -4.44
CA PRO A 511 2.77 11.49 -5.53
C PRO A 511 3.97 12.44 -5.53
N HIS A 512 5.19 11.91 -5.62
CA HIS A 512 6.43 12.68 -5.65
C HIS A 512 7.32 12.29 -6.85
N ALA A 513 6.93 12.73 -8.04
CA ALA A 513 7.72 12.53 -9.26
C ALA A 513 8.85 13.57 -9.42
N GLY A 514 9.87 13.23 -10.22
CA GLY A 514 11.00 14.09 -10.57
C GLY A 514 12.30 13.82 -9.80
N GLY A 515 12.23 13.05 -8.71
CA GLY A 515 13.40 12.70 -7.89
C GLY A 515 14.37 11.76 -8.60
N THR A 516 15.66 11.82 -8.23
CA THR A 516 16.69 10.90 -8.74
C THR A 516 17.28 10.06 -7.62
N ILE A 517 17.20 8.73 -7.73
CA ILE A 517 17.90 7.78 -6.88
C ILE A 517 19.37 7.74 -7.31
N ARG A 518 20.30 7.99 -6.38
CA ARG A 518 21.76 7.97 -6.61
C ARG A 518 22.46 6.87 -5.84
N TYR A 519 21.80 6.33 -4.82
CA TYR A 519 22.30 5.22 -4.02
C TYR A 519 21.12 4.45 -3.46
N TRP A 520 21.26 3.12 -3.45
CA TRP A 520 20.41 2.19 -2.73
C TRP A 520 21.33 1.18 -2.01
N SER A 521 21.12 0.97 -0.72
CA SER A 521 21.80 -0.09 0.03
C SER A 521 21.63 -1.46 -0.65
N PRO A 522 22.66 -2.34 -0.60
CA PRO A 522 22.51 -3.73 -1.03
C PRO A 522 21.40 -4.44 -0.23
N PRO A 523 20.68 -5.41 -0.82
CA PRO A 523 19.75 -6.22 -0.05
C PRO A 523 20.45 -7.00 1.06
N ILE A 524 19.77 -7.16 2.19
CA ILE A 524 20.25 -8.02 3.29
C ILE A 524 19.82 -9.48 3.08
N GLU A 525 20.41 -10.40 3.85
CA GLU A 525 19.99 -11.80 3.82
C GLU A 525 18.50 -11.94 4.13
N GLY A 526 17.77 -12.66 3.27
CA GLY A 526 16.34 -12.89 3.40
C GLY A 526 15.44 -11.74 2.90
N GLU A 527 16.02 -10.62 2.47
CA GLU A 527 15.28 -9.54 1.81
C GLU A 527 14.89 -9.95 0.40
N VAL A 528 13.59 -10.06 0.14
CA VAL A 528 13.06 -10.11 -1.23
C VAL A 528 12.78 -8.68 -1.67
N ARG A 529 13.54 -8.23 -2.67
CA ARG A 529 13.40 -6.92 -3.29
C ARG A 529 13.00 -7.12 -4.75
N ASP A 530 11.72 -6.96 -5.04
CA ASP A 530 11.19 -7.06 -6.39
C ASP A 530 11.16 -5.66 -7.02
N ASP A 531 12.15 -5.38 -7.86
CA ASP A 531 12.29 -4.11 -8.57
C ASP A 531 12.57 -4.39 -10.06
N GLN A 532 12.41 -3.40 -10.92
CA GLN A 532 12.63 -3.56 -12.38
C GLN A 532 14.12 -3.60 -12.81
N GLY A 533 15.03 -4.03 -11.93
CA GLY A 533 16.48 -3.97 -12.10
C GLY A 533 17.12 -2.64 -11.67
N ILE A 534 16.40 -1.77 -10.94
CA ILE A 534 16.89 -0.46 -10.48
C ILE A 534 18.11 -0.64 -9.58
N SER A 535 18.05 -1.59 -8.65
CA SER A 535 19.11 -1.81 -7.66
C SER A 535 20.36 -2.49 -8.25
N LEU A 536 20.30 -3.00 -9.48
CA LEU A 536 21.44 -3.60 -10.16
C LEU A 536 22.53 -2.56 -10.39
N LYS A 537 23.72 -2.87 -9.85
CA LYS A 537 24.93 -2.10 -10.09
C LYS A 537 25.45 -2.35 -11.49
N ASN A 538 26.17 -1.37 -12.03
CA ASN A 538 26.92 -1.54 -13.26
C ASN A 538 27.95 -2.68 -13.08
N PRO A 539 27.95 -3.72 -13.94
CA PRO A 539 28.79 -4.90 -13.75
C PRO A 539 30.28 -4.60 -13.91
N ASP A 540 30.65 -3.58 -14.70
CA ASP A 540 32.05 -3.23 -14.97
C ASP A 540 32.66 -2.35 -13.87
N THR A 541 31.87 -1.42 -13.31
CA THR A 541 32.35 -0.42 -12.35
C THR A 541 31.94 -0.70 -10.90
N GLY A 542 30.95 -1.58 -10.69
CA GLY A 542 30.33 -1.82 -9.39
C GLY A 542 29.55 -0.62 -8.83
N GLN A 543 29.35 0.43 -9.62
CA GLN A 543 28.64 1.64 -9.18
C GLN A 543 27.13 1.52 -9.36
N PHE A 544 26.38 2.20 -8.49
CA PHE A 544 24.93 2.34 -8.65
C PHE A 544 24.61 3.20 -9.87
N MET A 545 23.72 2.71 -10.73
CA MET A 545 23.26 3.46 -11.89
C MET A 545 22.14 4.41 -11.45
N ARG A 546 22.36 5.71 -11.64
CA ARG A 546 21.36 6.72 -11.28
C ARG A 546 20.03 6.43 -11.97
N TYR A 547 18.94 6.54 -11.22
CA TYR A 547 17.59 6.25 -11.71
C TYR A 547 16.66 7.41 -11.41
N THR A 548 16.00 7.94 -12.44
CA THR A 548 15.05 9.04 -12.31
C THR A 548 13.63 8.51 -12.18
N VAL A 549 12.91 8.98 -11.16
CA VAL A 549 11.50 8.66 -10.95
C VAL A 549 10.65 9.58 -11.85
N ALA A 550 10.42 9.09 -13.06
CA ALA A 550 9.89 9.83 -14.19
C ALA A 550 8.46 10.41 -14.06
N GLY A 551 7.63 9.88 -13.17
CA GLY A 551 6.20 10.24 -13.07
C GLY A 551 5.34 9.88 -14.29
N ALA A 552 5.94 9.41 -15.39
CA ALA A 552 5.26 8.96 -16.62
C ALA A 552 4.39 7.71 -16.40
N TYR A 553 4.67 6.95 -15.34
CA TYR A 553 3.94 5.77 -14.91
C TYR A 553 3.68 5.83 -13.41
N ASP A 554 3.25 4.71 -12.81
CA ASP A 554 3.03 4.59 -11.37
C ASP A 554 4.27 4.92 -10.54
N SER A 555 4.05 5.22 -9.25
CA SER A 555 5.12 5.55 -8.29
C SER A 555 5.94 4.36 -7.86
N ASN A 556 5.56 3.14 -8.24
CA ASN A 556 6.16 1.93 -7.70
C ASN A 556 7.65 1.88 -8.05
N ILE A 557 8.49 1.89 -7.00
CA ILE A 557 9.94 1.74 -7.11
C ILE A 557 10.29 0.26 -6.95
N ALA A 558 9.71 -0.39 -5.93
CA ALA A 558 9.89 -1.81 -5.66
C ALA A 558 8.81 -2.36 -4.73
N LEU A 559 8.75 -3.68 -4.67
CA LEU A 559 8.05 -4.45 -3.65
C LEU A 559 9.09 -4.99 -2.67
N LEU A 560 8.92 -4.71 -1.39
CA LEU A 560 9.78 -5.22 -0.33
C LEU A 560 9.00 -6.28 0.44
N LEU A 561 9.48 -7.52 0.41
CA LEU A 561 8.76 -8.64 1.01
C LEU A 561 9.56 -9.34 2.10
N SER A 562 8.80 -9.91 3.03
CA SER A 562 9.28 -10.80 4.06
C SER A 562 8.42 -12.05 4.17
N LYS A 563 9.01 -13.09 4.75
CA LYS A 563 8.33 -14.30 5.20
C LYS A 563 8.53 -14.47 6.71
N GLY A 564 7.71 -15.32 7.32
CA GLY A 564 7.89 -15.75 8.71
C GLY A 564 7.13 -17.02 9.05
N GLU A 565 7.53 -17.65 10.17
CA GLU A 565 6.82 -18.79 10.75
C GLU A 565 5.45 -18.38 11.33
N ASP A 566 5.28 -17.09 11.61
CA ASP A 566 4.02 -16.42 11.89
C ASP A 566 4.06 -14.95 11.43
N ARG A 567 2.93 -14.24 11.60
CA ARG A 567 2.83 -12.83 11.22
C ARG A 567 3.82 -11.95 11.97
N LEU A 568 4.08 -12.19 13.25
CA LEU A 568 4.99 -11.34 14.03
C LEU A 568 6.43 -11.49 13.55
N ASP A 569 6.85 -12.72 13.26
CA ASP A 569 8.15 -13.02 12.66
C ASP A 569 8.31 -12.32 11.30
N SER A 570 7.29 -12.42 10.43
CA SER A 570 7.33 -11.76 9.13
C SER A 570 7.38 -10.23 9.26
N TYR A 571 6.53 -9.61 10.10
CA TYR A 571 6.55 -8.16 10.34
C TYR A 571 7.89 -7.68 10.90
N ARG A 572 8.51 -8.42 11.84
CA ARG A 572 9.83 -8.09 12.37
C ARG A 572 10.91 -8.16 11.30
N HIS A 573 10.82 -9.14 10.40
CA HIS A 573 11.74 -9.23 9.28
C HIS A 573 11.53 -8.08 8.28
N LEU A 574 10.28 -7.73 7.93
CA LEU A 574 9.99 -6.55 7.11
C LEU A 574 10.50 -5.26 7.77
N ALA A 575 10.31 -5.10 9.08
CA ALA A 575 10.85 -3.97 9.83
C ALA A 575 12.38 -3.90 9.71
N LYS A 576 13.08 -5.03 9.78
CA LYS A 576 14.53 -5.11 9.58
C LYS A 576 14.93 -4.71 8.15
N VAL A 577 14.19 -5.16 7.14
CA VAL A 577 14.40 -4.80 5.72
C VAL A 577 14.22 -3.29 5.52
N LEU A 578 13.10 -2.73 5.97
CA LEU A 578 12.77 -1.30 5.84
C LEU A 578 13.82 -0.43 6.56
N ARG A 579 14.20 -0.81 7.78
CA ARG A 579 15.26 -0.15 8.55
C ARG A 579 16.62 -0.16 7.87
N SER A 580 16.97 -1.28 7.23
CA SER A 580 18.28 -1.47 6.57
C SER A 580 18.30 -0.89 5.16
N THR A 581 17.14 -0.55 4.62
CA THR A 581 17.00 0.09 3.31
C THR A 581 17.41 1.55 3.43
N THR A 582 18.36 1.97 2.60
CA THR A 582 18.80 3.37 2.52
C THR A 582 18.79 3.81 1.07
N LEU A 583 17.88 4.72 0.75
CA LEU A 583 17.77 5.38 -0.55
C LEU A 583 18.24 6.82 -0.40
N ARG A 584 19.23 7.23 -1.20
CA ARG A 584 19.71 8.62 -1.23
C ARG A 584 19.62 9.16 -2.65
N GLY A 585 19.22 10.41 -2.76
CA GLY A 585 18.90 11.02 -4.03
C GLY A 585 18.81 12.52 -3.97
N THR A 586 18.49 13.12 -5.12
CA THR A 586 18.14 14.54 -5.21
C THR A 586 16.62 14.63 -5.38
N ASP A 587 15.98 15.47 -4.56
CA ASP A 587 14.52 15.66 -4.53
C ASP A 587 13.74 14.33 -4.48
N LEU A 588 14.22 13.40 -3.64
CA LEU A 588 13.69 12.05 -3.54
C LEU A 588 12.75 11.95 -2.32
N GLY A 589 11.45 11.87 -2.58
CA GLY A 589 10.44 11.46 -1.60
C GLY A 589 10.08 9.98 -1.79
N THR A 590 10.09 9.20 -0.71
CA THR A 590 9.54 7.83 -0.71
C THR A 590 8.70 7.56 0.54
N ASN A 591 7.77 6.62 0.46
CA ASN A 591 7.02 6.14 1.62
C ASN A 591 7.80 5.13 2.51
N LEU A 592 9.13 5.06 2.43
CA LEU A 592 9.94 4.11 3.20
C LEU A 592 9.73 4.27 4.71
N HIS A 593 9.80 5.49 5.22
CA HIS A 593 9.63 5.76 6.65
C HIS A 593 8.18 5.58 7.11
N PHE A 594 7.20 5.89 6.24
CA PHE A 594 5.79 5.56 6.49
C PHE A 594 5.61 4.06 6.72
N HIS A 595 6.14 3.22 5.82
CA HIS A 595 6.06 1.77 5.97
C HIS A 595 6.78 1.29 7.24
N TYR A 596 7.94 1.85 7.55
CA TYR A 596 8.66 1.47 8.78
C TYR A 596 7.87 1.86 10.04
N GLY A 597 7.28 3.05 10.07
CA GLY A 597 6.39 3.50 11.14
C GLY A 597 5.16 2.59 11.28
N LEU A 598 4.49 2.30 10.17
CA LEU A 598 3.28 1.47 10.11
C LEU A 598 3.54 0.03 10.57
N VAL A 599 4.58 -0.62 10.04
CA VAL A 599 4.95 -2.00 10.41
C VAL A 599 5.27 -2.07 11.90
N ASN A 600 5.99 -1.10 12.45
CA ASN A 600 6.26 -1.06 13.90
C ASN A 600 5.03 -0.71 14.74
N TRP A 601 4.07 0.05 14.19
CA TRP A 601 2.77 0.25 14.85
C TRP A 601 2.04 -1.09 15.03
N PHE A 602 1.99 -1.94 13.99
CA PHE A 602 1.40 -3.28 14.10
C PHE A 602 2.19 -4.20 15.03
N ILE A 603 3.53 -4.14 15.04
CA ILE A 603 4.35 -4.89 16.00
C ILE A 603 4.02 -4.49 17.45
N GLY A 604 3.83 -3.20 17.71
CA GLY A 604 3.54 -2.66 19.04
C GLY A 604 2.10 -2.85 19.51
N ASN A 605 1.13 -2.94 18.60
CA ASN A 605 -0.31 -2.98 18.93
C ASN A 605 -1.00 -4.32 18.63
N GLY A 606 -0.36 -5.22 17.87
CA GLY A 606 -0.88 -6.54 17.53
C GLY A 606 -0.93 -6.79 16.02
N VAL A 607 -0.10 -7.72 15.53
CA VAL A 607 0.03 -8.05 14.09
C VAL A 607 -1.16 -8.81 13.49
N ASN A 608 -2.11 -9.24 14.33
CA ASN A 608 -3.37 -9.83 13.90
C ASN A 608 -4.51 -8.81 13.81
N ALA A 609 -4.23 -7.52 14.06
CA ALA A 609 -5.20 -6.45 13.92
C ALA A 609 -5.90 -6.48 12.55
N LYS A 610 -7.16 -6.06 12.55
CA LYS A 610 -8.09 -6.11 11.41
C LYS A 610 -8.36 -4.69 10.90
N PRO A 611 -7.39 -4.04 10.21
CA PRO A 611 -7.60 -2.71 9.68
C PRO A 611 -8.69 -2.74 8.61
N THR A 612 -9.46 -1.67 8.50
CA THR A 612 -10.37 -1.45 7.37
C THR A 612 -9.70 -0.57 6.33
N THR A 613 -10.31 -0.46 5.14
CA THR A 613 -9.86 0.44 4.06
C THR A 613 -9.85 1.92 4.44
N ARG A 614 -10.37 2.28 5.61
CA ARG A 614 -10.35 3.63 6.17
C ARG A 614 -9.12 3.92 7.03
N TYR A 615 -8.26 2.94 7.33
CA TYR A 615 -7.19 3.04 8.34
C TYR A 615 -6.18 4.17 8.05
N VAL A 616 -5.71 4.29 6.81
CA VAL A 616 -4.49 5.05 6.49
C VAL A 616 -4.65 6.55 6.70
N VAL A 617 -5.80 7.14 6.37
CA VAL A 617 -6.01 8.59 6.49
C VAL A 617 -6.04 9.05 7.95
N PRO A 618 -6.81 8.43 8.87
CA PRO A 618 -6.73 8.70 10.30
C PRO A 618 -5.34 8.43 10.90
N TYR A 619 -4.65 7.38 10.46
CA TYR A 619 -3.27 7.13 10.88
C TYR A 619 -2.33 8.28 10.49
N LEU A 620 -2.36 8.73 9.23
CA LEU A 620 -1.58 9.90 8.77
C LEU A 620 -1.95 11.17 9.54
N THR A 621 -3.23 11.34 9.88
CA THR A 621 -3.70 12.48 10.68
C THR A 621 -3.07 12.47 12.06
N LEU A 622 -3.04 11.30 12.70
CA LEU A 622 -2.38 11.12 13.99
C LEU A 622 -0.86 11.34 13.91
N VAL A 623 -0.21 10.85 12.86
CA VAL A 623 1.22 11.13 12.62
C VAL A 623 1.46 12.63 12.41
N GLY A 624 0.52 13.34 11.77
CA GLY A 624 0.55 14.79 11.64
C GLY A 624 0.43 15.53 12.97
N THR A 625 -0.42 15.07 13.90
CA THR A 625 -0.53 15.69 15.24
C THR A 625 0.74 15.47 16.05
N LEU A 626 1.37 14.30 15.93
CA LEU A 626 2.72 14.05 16.47
C LEU A 626 3.74 15.04 15.92
N LYS A 627 3.75 15.26 14.60
CA LYS A 627 4.68 16.22 13.97
C LYS A 627 4.45 17.64 14.46
N GLU A 628 3.18 18.06 14.55
CA GLU A 628 2.81 19.38 15.03
C GLU A 628 3.30 19.61 16.47
N GLU A 629 3.15 18.63 17.36
CA GLU A 629 3.63 18.75 18.74
C GLU A 629 5.15 18.64 18.84
N ALA A 630 5.78 17.72 18.11
CA ALA A 630 7.23 17.55 18.06
C ALA A 630 7.97 18.82 17.61
N ASN A 631 7.42 19.54 16.63
CA ASN A 631 7.96 20.82 16.15
C ASN A 631 8.04 21.91 17.24
N LYS A 632 7.32 21.76 18.37
CA LYS A 632 7.33 22.71 19.49
C LYS A 632 8.42 22.42 20.52
N LEU A 633 9.16 21.32 20.39
CA LEU A 633 10.17 20.91 21.36
C LEU A 633 11.59 21.08 20.82
N ASP A 634 12.52 21.54 21.67
CA ASP A 634 13.95 21.68 21.36
C ASP A 634 14.77 20.73 22.24
N PRO A 635 15.25 19.59 21.73
CA PRO A 635 15.96 18.59 22.53
C PRO A 635 17.31 19.10 23.08
N VAL A 636 17.99 20.01 22.38
CA VAL A 636 19.29 20.55 22.83
C VAL A 636 19.06 21.55 23.96
N TYR A 637 18.10 22.47 23.81
CA TYR A 637 17.71 23.36 24.90
C TYR A 637 17.22 22.56 26.11
N ALA A 638 16.45 21.49 25.87
CA ALA A 638 15.96 20.62 26.93
C ALA A 638 17.12 19.99 27.73
N PHE A 639 18.12 19.45 27.02
CA PHE A 639 19.33 18.90 27.63
C PHE A 639 20.08 19.93 28.48
N LEU A 640 20.28 21.16 27.96
CA LEU A 640 20.98 22.23 28.70
C LEU A 640 20.24 22.66 29.97
N LYS A 641 18.90 22.70 29.92
CA LYS A 641 18.06 23.01 31.10
C LYS A 641 18.09 21.90 32.13
N MET A 642 18.00 20.64 31.71
CA MET A 642 18.16 19.49 32.58
C MET A 642 19.54 19.48 33.26
N LYS A 643 20.61 19.77 32.51
CA LYS A 643 21.96 19.92 33.08
C LYS A 643 22.02 20.96 34.18
N LYS A 644 21.37 22.12 33.97
CA LYS A 644 21.26 23.16 35.00
C LYS A 644 20.43 22.70 36.21
N HIS A 645 19.36 21.92 36.00
CA HIS A 645 18.56 21.34 37.08
C HIS A 645 19.41 20.42 37.97
N TYR A 646 20.16 19.48 37.38
CA TYR A 646 21.08 18.61 38.13
C TYR A 646 22.14 19.39 38.89
N GLY A 647 22.72 20.43 38.28
CA GLY A 647 23.69 21.27 38.98
C GLY A 647 23.12 21.89 40.26
N LYS A 648 21.86 22.36 40.23
CA LYS A 648 21.17 22.86 41.44
C LYS A 648 20.88 21.75 42.44
N LYS A 649 20.40 20.59 41.98
CA LYS A 649 20.06 19.44 42.82
C LYS A 649 21.29 18.92 43.59
N ILE A 650 22.43 18.83 42.91
CA ILE A 650 23.70 18.40 43.51
C ILE A 650 24.24 19.46 44.47
N ALA A 651 24.23 20.74 44.09
CA ALA A 651 24.67 21.81 44.99
C ALA A 651 23.83 21.85 46.30
N ALA A 652 22.53 21.53 46.23
CA ALA A 652 21.67 21.47 47.41
C ALA A 652 21.91 20.26 48.32
N ALA A 653 22.57 19.20 47.84
CA ALA A 653 22.82 17.97 48.59
C ALA A 653 24.05 18.05 49.52
N PHE A 654 24.89 19.07 49.37
CA PHE A 654 26.12 19.25 50.15
C PHE A 654 26.12 20.60 50.85
N SER A 655 26.62 20.66 52.08
CA SER A 655 26.68 21.89 52.88
C SER A 655 28.00 22.65 52.75
N ASP A 656 29.10 21.95 52.41
CA ASP A 656 30.43 22.56 52.20
C ASP A 656 30.53 23.16 50.78
N PRO A 657 30.81 24.47 50.62
CA PRO A 657 30.98 25.10 49.31
C PRO A 657 32.02 24.43 48.40
N LYS A 658 33.07 23.82 48.98
CA LYS A 658 34.09 23.12 48.19
C LYS A 658 33.53 21.82 47.60
N GLU A 659 32.89 21.00 48.42
CA GLU A 659 32.20 19.78 47.98
C GLU A 659 31.06 20.08 47.00
N GLN A 660 30.31 21.17 47.20
CA GLN A 660 29.29 21.64 46.26
C GLN A 660 29.88 21.89 44.86
N GLY A 661 30.99 22.64 44.79
CA GLY A 661 31.66 22.97 43.54
C GLY A 661 32.22 21.73 42.82
N GLU A 662 32.89 20.84 43.55
CA GLU A 662 33.49 19.62 43.01
C GLU A 662 32.42 18.66 42.48
N ASN A 663 31.37 18.37 43.26
CA ASN A 663 30.31 17.45 42.86
C ASN A 663 29.42 18.02 41.73
N THR A 664 29.15 19.33 41.73
CA THR A 664 28.41 19.97 40.62
C THR A 664 29.19 19.90 39.31
N LYS A 665 30.51 20.10 39.37
CA LYS A 665 31.40 19.94 38.21
C LYS A 665 31.42 18.50 37.72
N ALA A 666 31.57 17.52 38.62
CA ALA A 666 31.55 16.10 38.28
C ALA A 666 30.23 15.69 37.60
N MET A 667 29.08 16.14 38.11
CA MET A 667 27.78 15.89 37.48
C MET A 667 27.66 16.55 36.11
N SER A 668 28.15 17.79 35.95
CA SER A 668 28.23 18.46 34.66
C SER A 668 29.02 17.64 33.64
N GLU A 669 30.19 17.12 34.03
CA GLU A 669 31.04 16.30 33.17
C GLU A 669 30.38 14.95 32.82
N VAL A 670 29.64 14.34 33.74
CA VAL A 670 28.84 13.13 33.48
C VAL A 670 27.78 13.41 32.41
N LEU A 671 27.04 14.51 32.54
CA LEU A 671 26.01 14.88 31.58
C LEU A 671 26.61 15.26 30.22
N ASP A 672 27.71 16.01 30.19
CA ASP A 672 28.41 16.38 28.94
C ASP A 672 28.78 15.16 28.09
N ARG A 673 29.16 14.05 28.73
CA ARG A 673 29.43 12.77 28.04
C ARG A 673 28.19 12.09 27.47
N LYS A 674 26.99 12.50 27.87
CA LYS A 674 25.70 11.93 27.42
C LYS A 674 24.96 12.83 26.44
N GLY A 675 25.43 14.05 26.19
CA GLY A 675 24.72 15.02 25.36
C GLY A 675 24.31 14.42 24.02
N THR A 676 25.29 13.99 23.23
CA THR A 676 25.07 13.41 21.89
C THR A 676 24.47 12.02 21.95
N LEU A 677 24.82 11.22 22.97
CA LEU A 677 24.20 9.93 23.24
C LEU A 677 22.66 10.03 23.33
N LEU A 678 22.13 11.12 23.89
CA LEU A 678 20.69 11.34 24.08
C LEU A 678 20.05 12.21 22.98
N THR A 679 20.62 13.37 22.67
CA THR A 679 19.95 14.34 21.80
C THR A 679 19.90 13.87 20.35
N ARG A 680 20.95 13.20 19.85
CA ARG A 680 21.04 12.77 18.45
C ARG A 680 19.91 11.81 18.03
N PRO A 681 19.62 10.70 18.75
CA PRO A 681 18.48 9.86 18.41
C PRO A 681 17.13 10.57 18.62
N MET A 682 17.03 11.46 19.62
CA MET A 682 15.81 12.24 19.84
C MET A 682 15.52 13.23 18.70
N GLU A 683 16.54 13.92 18.18
CA GLU A 683 16.42 14.83 17.04
C GLU A 683 15.89 14.09 15.81
N ILE A 684 16.45 12.91 15.49
CA ILE A 684 15.98 12.09 14.37
C ILE A 684 14.51 11.69 14.53
N LEU A 685 14.11 11.26 15.74
CA LEU A 685 12.71 10.90 16.03
C LEU A 685 11.78 12.12 15.96
N LEU A 686 12.15 13.27 16.50
CA LEU A 686 11.33 14.49 16.46
C LEU A 686 11.23 15.08 15.04
N ASP A 687 12.26 14.87 14.21
CA ASP A 687 12.29 15.33 12.83
C ASP A 687 11.41 14.47 11.92
N ASP A 688 11.40 13.13 12.09
CA ASP A 688 10.57 12.23 11.30
C ASP A 688 9.38 11.65 12.09
N PRO A 689 8.16 12.09 11.79
CA PRO A 689 7.00 11.70 12.59
C PRO A 689 6.57 10.25 12.37
N HIS A 690 6.91 9.63 11.22
CA HIS A 690 6.61 8.21 11.00
C HIS A 690 7.54 7.32 11.84
N LEU A 691 8.83 7.70 11.94
CA LEU A 691 9.77 7.05 12.87
C LEU A 691 9.31 7.21 14.31
N LEU A 692 8.86 8.41 14.71
CA LEU A 692 8.33 8.64 16.05
C LEU A 692 7.12 7.77 16.35
N ALA A 693 6.15 7.70 15.43
CA ALA A 693 4.96 6.87 15.60
C ALA A 693 5.29 5.38 15.76
N GLY A 694 6.22 4.85 14.95
CA GLY A 694 6.68 3.46 15.08
C GLY A 694 7.40 3.21 16.41
N TRP A 695 8.30 4.11 16.80
CA TRP A 695 9.06 4.03 18.04
C TRP A 695 8.16 4.09 19.29
N LEU A 696 7.19 5.00 19.30
CA LEU A 696 6.21 5.14 20.39
C LEU A 696 5.35 3.88 20.55
N SER A 697 5.02 3.23 19.44
CA SER A 697 4.19 2.02 19.43
C SER A 697 4.92 0.84 20.06
N ILE A 698 6.18 0.60 19.69
CA ILE A 698 6.96 -0.53 20.25
C ILE A 698 7.42 -0.28 21.70
N ASN A 699 7.45 0.99 22.14
CA ASN A 699 7.90 1.36 23.49
C ASN A 699 6.77 1.59 24.51
N ARG A 700 5.49 1.50 24.12
CA ARG A 700 4.34 1.74 25.03
C ARG A 700 4.41 0.97 26.35
N HIS A 701 4.94 -0.25 26.32
CA HIS A 701 5.01 -1.15 27.48
C HIS A 701 6.25 -0.91 28.37
N ASN A 702 7.14 0.01 27.98
CA ASN A 702 8.39 0.27 28.70
C ASN A 702 8.26 1.39 29.74
N PHE A 703 7.13 2.09 29.80
CA PHE A 703 6.87 3.19 30.73
C PHE A 703 5.40 3.24 31.17
N ARG A 704 5.13 4.03 32.20
CA ARG A 704 3.79 4.48 32.61
C ARG A 704 3.83 5.97 32.89
N ILE A 705 2.73 6.66 32.64
CA ILE A 705 2.57 8.07 33.06
C ILE A 705 1.63 8.09 34.26
N ASP A 706 2.13 8.54 35.41
CA ASP A 706 1.35 8.70 36.64
C ASP A 706 1.30 10.18 37.00
N ASN A 707 0.12 10.80 37.00
CA ASN A 707 -0.07 12.23 37.30
C ASN A 707 0.86 13.15 36.46
N GLY A 708 1.07 12.82 35.18
CA GLY A 708 1.95 13.57 34.28
C GLY A 708 3.44 13.24 34.39
N LYS A 709 3.84 12.34 35.29
CA LYS A 709 5.24 11.91 35.47
C LYS A 709 5.51 10.57 34.79
N VAL A 710 6.60 10.51 34.02
CA VAL A 710 7.06 9.27 33.36
C VAL A 710 7.79 8.37 34.36
N THR A 711 7.31 7.14 34.50
CA THR A 711 7.95 6.08 35.29
C THR A 711 8.40 4.95 34.38
N TRP A 712 9.69 4.64 34.39
CA TRP A 712 10.27 3.55 33.60
C TRP A 712 9.90 2.18 34.17
N LEU A 713 9.36 1.30 33.31
CA LEU A 713 9.08 -0.09 33.65
C LEU A 713 10.28 -1.01 33.35
N ARG A 714 11.15 -0.56 32.43
CA ARG A 714 12.38 -1.24 32.01
C ARG A 714 13.55 -0.27 32.05
N ASN A 715 14.77 -0.81 32.16
CA ASN A 715 15.96 0.02 32.26
C ASN A 715 16.10 0.95 31.01
N PRO A 716 16.14 2.28 31.18
CA PRO A 716 16.18 3.24 30.08
C PRO A 716 17.44 3.14 29.20
N LEU A 717 18.56 2.62 29.70
CA LEU A 717 19.73 2.36 28.84
C LEU A 717 19.47 1.25 27.81
N VAL A 718 18.66 0.26 28.15
CA VAL A 718 18.29 -0.81 27.20
C VAL A 718 17.38 -0.24 26.11
N ILE A 719 16.43 0.61 26.49
CA ILE A 719 15.57 1.33 25.55
C ILE A 719 16.41 2.22 24.63
N LEU A 720 17.43 2.88 25.18
CA LEU A 720 18.35 3.70 24.39
C LEU A 720 19.17 2.88 23.40
N GLU A 721 19.71 1.72 23.81
CA GLU A 721 20.38 0.77 22.89
C GLU A 721 19.44 0.32 21.77
N GLU A 722 18.23 -0.08 22.11
CA GLU A 722 17.19 -0.48 21.15
C GLU A 722 16.74 0.68 20.27
N THR A 723 16.82 1.92 20.75
CA THR A 723 16.55 3.13 19.95
C THR A 723 17.62 3.36 18.89
N TYR A 724 18.90 3.21 19.25
CA TYR A 724 19.98 3.24 18.25
C TYR A 724 19.85 2.10 17.24
N GLU A 725 19.44 0.92 17.68
CA GLU A 725 19.12 -0.17 16.77
C GLU A 725 17.95 0.20 15.85
N TYR A 726 16.83 0.70 16.38
CA TYR A 726 15.64 1.13 15.64
C TYR A 726 15.99 2.14 14.52
N LEU A 727 16.88 3.08 14.81
CA LEU A 727 17.33 4.10 13.86
C LEU A 727 18.39 3.61 12.86
N ASN A 728 18.71 2.31 12.83
CA ASN A 728 19.80 1.71 12.03
C ASN A 728 21.20 2.28 12.37
N MET A 729 21.38 2.71 13.62
CA MET A 729 22.59 3.37 14.12
C MET A 729 23.38 2.49 15.11
N SER A 730 23.13 1.18 15.18
CA SER A 730 23.96 0.28 16.00
C SER A 730 25.43 0.40 15.63
N TYR A 731 26.31 0.29 16.63
CA TYR A 731 27.75 0.39 16.40
C TYR A 731 28.22 -0.70 15.44
N ARG A 732 28.97 -0.28 14.40
CA ARG A 732 29.63 -1.17 13.44
C ARG A 732 31.06 -0.69 13.29
N GLU A 733 32.01 -1.58 13.57
CA GLU A 733 33.43 -1.25 13.46
C GLU A 733 33.78 -0.82 12.04
N GLY A 734 34.45 0.34 11.90
CA GLY A 734 34.84 0.90 10.61
C GLY A 734 33.70 1.56 9.81
N ALA A 735 32.45 1.58 10.30
CA ALA A 735 31.37 2.30 9.65
C ALA A 735 31.53 3.83 9.84
N PRO A 736 31.07 4.67 8.89
CA PRO A 736 31.12 6.11 9.04
C PRO A 736 30.34 6.58 10.27
N ALA A 737 30.90 7.51 11.05
CA ALA A 737 30.25 8.05 12.26
C ALA A 737 28.88 8.72 11.99
N ALA A 738 28.61 9.14 10.75
CA ALA A 738 27.31 9.63 10.34
C ALA A 738 26.21 8.55 10.33
N GLU A 739 26.58 7.27 10.20
CA GLU A 739 25.66 6.13 10.01
C GLU A 739 25.53 5.22 11.24
N VAL A 740 26.28 5.50 12.31
CA VAL A 740 26.29 4.71 13.55
C VAL A 740 26.38 5.61 14.79
N ILE A 741 26.05 5.06 15.95
CA ILE A 741 26.40 5.62 17.25
C ILE A 741 27.91 5.87 17.30
N TRP A 742 28.30 7.01 17.87
CA TRP A 742 29.71 7.36 17.99
C TRP A 742 30.42 6.42 18.96
N ASP A 743 31.72 6.25 18.74
CA ASP A 743 32.56 5.32 19.49
C ASP A 743 32.52 5.55 21.01
N HIS A 744 32.67 6.80 21.45
CA HIS A 744 32.63 7.20 22.85
C HIS A 744 31.21 7.08 23.46
N ASP A 745 30.17 7.40 22.69
CA ASP A 745 28.77 7.24 23.12
C ASP A 745 28.44 5.74 23.29
N ASN A 746 28.89 4.90 22.36
CA ASN A 746 28.75 3.46 22.44
C ASN A 746 29.54 2.87 23.62
N GLU A 747 30.78 3.32 23.84
CA GLU A 747 31.56 2.87 24.99
C GLU A 747 30.82 3.19 26.30
N LEU A 748 30.28 4.41 26.44
CA LEU A 748 29.52 4.83 27.60
C LEU A 748 28.25 3.99 27.80
N LEU A 749 27.46 3.81 26.74
CA LEU A 749 26.25 2.99 26.76
C LEU A 749 26.56 1.54 27.17
N GLN A 750 27.55 0.93 26.54
CA GLN A 750 27.94 -0.45 26.80
C GLN A 750 28.52 -0.63 28.21
N ARG A 751 29.22 0.37 28.76
CA ARG A 751 29.65 0.37 30.17
C ARG A 751 28.46 0.34 31.12
N GLY A 752 27.43 1.15 30.87
CA GLY A 752 26.20 1.15 31.67
C GLY A 752 25.45 -0.19 31.57
N LEU A 753 25.27 -0.71 30.36
CA LEU A 753 24.60 -2.00 30.14
C LEU A 753 25.31 -3.15 30.85
N ARG A 754 26.65 -3.20 30.81
CA ARG A 754 27.46 -4.18 31.55
C ARG A 754 27.31 -4.04 33.06
N PHE A 755 27.31 -2.81 33.58
CA PHE A 755 27.09 -2.54 35.00
C PHE A 755 25.78 -3.16 35.49
N TYR A 756 24.66 -2.90 34.80
CA TYR A 756 23.37 -3.47 35.16
C TYR A 756 23.29 -4.99 34.93
N ALA A 757 23.98 -5.53 33.92
CA ALA A 757 24.05 -6.97 33.69
C ALA A 757 24.73 -7.71 34.85
N GLU A 758 25.85 -7.18 35.36
CA GLU A 758 26.55 -7.75 36.51
C GLU A 758 25.73 -7.65 37.80
N LEU A 759 25.03 -6.53 38.03
CA LEU A 759 24.13 -6.41 39.18
C LEU A 759 22.97 -7.42 39.12
N ARG A 760 22.32 -7.57 37.97
CA ARG A 760 21.26 -8.59 37.80
C ARG A 760 21.78 -9.99 38.10
N LYS A 761 22.97 -10.33 37.58
CA LYS A 761 23.63 -11.61 37.86
C LYS A 761 23.92 -11.80 39.35
N LYS A 762 24.45 -10.77 40.01
CA LYS A 762 24.74 -10.77 41.46
C LYS A 762 23.48 -10.98 42.30
N PHE A 763 22.38 -10.32 41.94
CA PHE A 763 21.12 -10.39 42.66
C PHE A 763 20.18 -11.51 42.20
N LYS A 764 20.58 -12.31 41.19
CA LYS A 764 19.77 -13.36 40.57
C LYS A 764 18.42 -12.84 40.05
N LEU A 765 18.45 -11.68 39.40
CA LEU A 765 17.29 -11.01 38.80
C LEU A 765 17.23 -11.24 37.28
N GLY A 766 16.02 -11.33 36.75
CA GLY A 766 15.76 -11.35 35.31
C GLY A 766 15.90 -9.97 34.66
N LYS A 767 15.86 -9.90 33.32
CA LYS A 767 15.90 -8.63 32.56
C LYS A 767 14.68 -7.75 32.86
N GLU A 768 13.53 -8.35 33.12
CA GLU A 768 12.26 -7.67 33.42
C GLU A 768 12.14 -7.23 34.89
N ASP A 769 13.05 -7.67 35.76
CA ASP A 769 13.03 -7.34 37.20
C ASP A 769 13.65 -5.97 37.52
N TYR A 770 13.51 -4.98 36.62
CA TYR A 770 14.12 -3.66 36.79
C TYR A 770 13.63 -2.95 38.05
N PHE A 771 12.34 -3.04 38.39
CA PHE A 771 11.80 -2.51 39.64
C PHE A 771 12.44 -3.10 40.89
N LYS A 772 12.60 -4.42 40.93
CA LYS A 772 13.24 -5.11 42.06
C LYS A 772 14.70 -4.73 42.17
N LEU A 773 15.37 -4.50 41.04
CA LEU A 773 16.74 -4.02 41.02
C LEU A 773 16.83 -2.59 41.58
N ASN A 774 15.94 -1.70 41.14
CA ASN A 774 15.90 -0.31 41.62
C ASN A 774 15.58 -0.24 43.12
N GLU A 775 14.61 -1.01 43.61
CA GLU A 775 14.31 -1.13 45.05
C GLU A 775 15.54 -1.56 45.87
N LYS A 776 16.31 -2.52 45.36
CA LYS A 776 17.56 -2.94 46.01
C LYS A 776 18.58 -1.81 46.04
N LEU A 777 18.76 -1.09 44.93
CA LEU A 777 19.75 -0.01 44.80
C LEU A 777 19.40 1.21 45.66
N GLN A 778 18.13 1.39 46.03
CA GLN A 778 17.68 2.43 46.95
C GLN A 778 17.88 2.09 48.44
N SER A 779 18.29 0.86 48.76
CA SER A 779 18.52 0.46 50.16
C SER A 779 19.73 1.18 50.77
N GLU A 780 19.56 1.74 51.96
CA GLU A 780 20.67 2.32 52.74
C GLU A 780 21.70 1.26 53.18
N LYS A 781 21.26 0.01 53.35
CA LYS A 781 22.14 -1.09 53.79
C LYS A 781 22.75 -1.80 52.58
N PRO A 782 24.05 -2.15 52.62
CA PRO A 782 24.70 -2.92 51.57
C PRO A 782 23.96 -4.21 51.24
N GLN A 783 23.63 -4.38 49.96
CA GLN A 783 22.96 -5.57 49.45
C GLN A 783 23.97 -6.51 48.76
N GLY A 784 23.61 -7.78 48.54
CA GLY A 784 24.35 -8.67 47.63
C GLY A 784 25.80 -9.00 48.06
N GLY A 785 26.17 -8.75 49.32
CA GLY A 785 27.51 -9.02 49.83
C GLY A 785 28.57 -7.98 49.44
N PHE A 786 28.16 -6.77 49.07
CA PHE A 786 29.07 -5.62 48.92
C PHE A 786 29.48 -5.05 50.29
N SER A 787 30.70 -4.50 50.39
CA SER A 787 31.08 -3.67 51.55
C SER A 787 30.30 -2.35 51.56
N ALA A 788 30.36 -1.59 52.66
CA ALA A 788 29.71 -0.28 52.72
C ALA A 788 30.26 0.69 51.66
N GLU A 789 31.58 0.69 51.45
CA GLU A 789 32.25 1.52 50.45
C GLU A 789 31.85 1.11 49.03
N GLN A 790 31.90 -0.19 48.73
CA GLN A 790 31.49 -0.72 47.42
C GLN A 790 30.01 -0.44 47.13
N TRP A 791 29.16 -0.46 48.17
CA TRP A 791 27.75 -0.16 48.02
C TRP A 791 27.51 1.31 47.64
N GLN A 792 28.23 2.23 48.27
CA GLN A 792 28.18 3.65 47.90
C GLN A 792 28.67 3.88 46.46
N GLU A 793 29.74 3.20 46.03
CA GLU A 793 30.23 3.25 44.64
C GLU A 793 29.20 2.71 43.64
N VAL A 794 28.50 1.61 43.99
CA VAL A 794 27.42 1.04 43.18
C VAL A 794 26.25 2.03 43.06
N GLN A 795 25.84 2.65 44.17
CA GLN A 795 24.75 3.64 44.18
C GLN A 795 25.12 4.89 43.38
N ALA A 796 26.35 5.40 43.54
CA ALA A 796 26.85 6.53 42.78
C ALA A 796 26.95 6.22 41.28
N SER A 797 27.41 5.02 40.91
CA SER A 797 27.47 4.56 39.52
C SER A 797 26.07 4.45 38.92
N HIS A 798 25.12 3.85 39.64
CA HIS A 798 23.72 3.76 39.23
C HIS A 798 23.12 5.16 39.00
N PHE A 799 23.25 6.07 39.96
CA PHE A 799 22.78 7.45 39.82
C PHE A 799 23.44 8.15 38.62
N GLY A 800 24.75 8.01 38.46
CA GLY A 800 25.49 8.57 37.33
C GLY A 800 25.05 8.01 35.97
N PHE A 801 24.72 6.71 35.87
CA PHE A 801 24.20 6.10 34.65
C PHE A 801 22.77 6.52 34.33
N GLU A 802 21.92 6.76 35.33
CA GLU A 802 20.53 7.20 35.11
C GLU A 802 20.38 8.69 34.88
N ALA A 803 21.30 9.51 35.43
CA ALA A 803 21.22 10.96 35.32
C ALA A 803 21.06 11.42 33.86
N GLY A 804 19.95 12.08 33.58
CA GLY A 804 19.61 12.66 32.29
C GLY A 804 18.89 11.74 31.31
N LEU A 805 18.70 10.45 31.63
CA LEU A 805 17.93 9.53 30.78
C LEU A 805 16.44 9.87 30.76
N GLU A 806 15.94 10.58 31.78
CA GLU A 806 14.57 11.08 31.82
C GLU A 806 14.24 11.99 30.63
N LEU A 807 15.24 12.60 29.98
CA LEU A 807 15.04 13.42 28.78
C LEU A 807 14.28 12.68 27.67
N ILE A 808 14.46 11.37 27.54
CA ILE A 808 13.73 10.52 26.58
C ILE A 808 12.23 10.51 26.89
N GLY A 809 11.84 10.73 28.16
CA GLY A 809 10.46 10.86 28.62
C GLY A 809 9.66 11.95 27.90
N LEU A 810 10.34 12.97 27.35
CA LEU A 810 9.73 13.99 26.50
C LEU A 810 8.98 13.39 25.31
N LEU A 811 9.52 12.32 24.71
CA LEU A 811 8.91 11.64 23.56
C LEU A 811 7.56 11.01 23.95
N PHE A 812 7.47 10.41 25.14
CA PHE A 812 6.22 9.81 25.62
C PHE A 812 5.18 10.85 26.00
N LEU A 813 5.61 12.01 26.52
CA LEU A 813 4.70 13.11 26.78
C LEU A 813 4.08 13.66 25.48
N ILE A 814 4.79 13.63 24.34
CA ILE A 814 4.19 13.95 23.05
C ILE A 814 3.01 13.00 22.75
N ALA A 815 3.20 11.70 22.98
CA ALA A 815 2.14 10.71 22.77
C ALA A 815 0.91 10.97 23.66
N GLU A 816 1.12 11.38 24.91
CA GLU A 816 0.04 11.76 25.83
C GLU A 816 -0.69 13.02 25.35
N HIS A 817 0.04 14.09 25.02
CA HIS A 817 -0.52 15.37 24.57
C HIS A 817 -1.27 15.28 23.24
N THR A 818 -1.01 14.25 22.44
CA THR A 818 -1.65 14.01 21.15
C THR A 818 -2.68 12.88 21.20
N SER A 819 -2.93 12.28 22.38
CA SER A 819 -3.81 11.12 22.52
C SER A 819 -3.42 9.97 21.57
N PHE A 820 -2.12 9.76 21.35
CA PHE A 820 -1.60 8.80 20.38
C PHE A 820 -2.07 7.38 20.64
N TYR A 821 -2.13 6.98 21.92
CA TYR A 821 -2.49 5.63 22.32
C TYR A 821 -4.00 5.32 22.30
N ASP A 822 -4.85 6.31 22.01
CA ASP A 822 -6.29 6.09 21.81
C ASP A 822 -6.57 5.41 20.46
N PHE A 823 -5.67 5.58 19.49
CA PHE A 823 -5.64 4.80 18.25
C PHE A 823 -4.97 3.44 18.55
N CYS A 824 -5.80 2.44 18.84
CA CYS A 824 -5.34 1.16 19.39
C CYS A 824 -6.11 -0.04 18.80
N VAL A 825 -5.74 -1.24 19.26
CA VAL A 825 -6.36 -2.51 18.86
C VAL A 825 -7.09 -3.10 20.06
N THR A 826 -8.32 -3.55 19.85
CA THR A 826 -9.14 -4.21 20.87
C THR A 826 -8.73 -5.68 21.06
N GLU A 827 -9.23 -6.34 22.11
CA GLU A 827 -8.99 -7.76 22.36
C GLU A 827 -9.53 -8.70 21.26
N ASP A 828 -10.56 -8.27 20.52
CA ASP A 828 -11.10 -8.95 19.33
C ASP A 828 -10.40 -8.57 18.01
N MET A 829 -9.31 -7.80 18.12
CA MET A 829 -8.40 -7.37 17.06
C MET A 829 -8.91 -6.27 16.13
N ASP A 830 -10.02 -5.61 16.47
CA ASP A 830 -10.51 -4.47 15.71
C ASP A 830 -9.67 -3.22 15.98
N VAL A 831 -9.45 -2.39 14.96
CA VAL A 831 -8.76 -1.11 15.12
C VAL A 831 -9.74 -0.02 15.56
N VAL A 832 -9.45 0.58 16.72
CA VAL A 832 -10.17 1.75 17.23
C VAL A 832 -9.58 3.01 16.60
N ILE A 833 -10.43 3.76 15.90
CA ILE A 833 -10.08 5.05 15.31
C ILE A 833 -10.85 6.14 16.07
N PRO A 834 -10.18 6.99 16.86
CA PRO A 834 -10.80 8.15 17.49
C PRO A 834 -11.55 9.05 16.50
N ASP A 835 -12.75 9.50 16.87
CA ASP A 835 -13.66 10.24 15.97
C ASP A 835 -13.01 11.51 15.40
N TYR A 836 -12.21 12.23 16.21
CA TYR A 836 -11.55 13.47 15.80
C TYR A 836 -10.57 13.27 14.63
N LEU A 837 -10.02 12.06 14.44
CA LEU A 837 -9.13 11.76 13.32
C LEU A 837 -9.88 11.56 12.00
N ASN A 838 -11.21 11.48 12.04
CA ASN A 838 -12.07 11.47 10.86
C ASN A 838 -12.53 12.87 10.43
N ASP A 839 -12.13 13.93 11.16
CA ASP A 839 -12.44 15.32 10.81
C ASP A 839 -11.70 15.75 9.53
N PRO A 840 -12.41 16.11 8.43
CA PRO A 840 -11.78 16.52 7.18
C PRO A 840 -10.91 17.77 7.31
N ASP A 841 -11.25 18.72 8.18
CA ASP A 841 -10.49 19.96 8.37
C ASP A 841 -9.17 19.66 9.09
N LEU A 842 -9.22 18.77 10.09
CA LEU A 842 -8.02 18.28 10.74
C LEU A 842 -7.13 17.50 9.76
N GLN A 843 -7.69 16.58 8.98
CA GLN A 843 -6.97 15.82 7.96
C GLN A 843 -6.24 16.74 6.97
N ALA A 844 -6.94 17.75 6.45
CA ALA A 844 -6.36 18.72 5.53
C ALA A 844 -5.24 19.55 6.19
N ARG A 845 -5.39 19.94 7.45
CA ARG A 845 -4.36 20.67 8.21
C ARG A 845 -3.13 19.80 8.48
N MET A 846 -3.34 18.56 8.95
CA MET A 846 -2.26 17.62 9.28
C MET A 846 -1.48 17.20 8.03
N LYS A 847 -2.14 17.07 6.88
CA LYS A 847 -1.45 16.89 5.60
C LYS A 847 -0.43 18.01 5.32
N LYS A 848 -0.79 19.28 5.57
CA LYS A 848 0.12 20.43 5.43
C LYS A 848 1.23 20.46 6.47
N VAL A 849 0.99 19.92 7.67
CA VAL A 849 2.03 19.80 8.69
C VAL A 849 3.07 18.75 8.29
N LEU A 850 2.63 17.60 7.76
CA LEU A 850 3.52 16.54 7.28
C LEU A 850 4.34 16.98 6.06
N VAL A 851 3.73 17.78 5.18
CA VAL A 851 4.35 18.28 3.96
C VAL A 851 4.08 19.78 3.86
N PRO A 852 4.92 20.61 4.50
CA PRO A 852 4.80 22.05 4.41
C PRO A 852 4.93 22.49 2.95
N PRO A 853 4.10 23.45 2.50
CA PRO A 853 4.24 23.99 1.15
C PRO A 853 5.64 24.59 0.94
N PRO A 854 6.21 24.51 -0.27
CA PRO A 854 7.50 25.13 -0.57
C PRO A 854 7.49 26.62 -0.24
N ALA A 855 8.59 27.14 0.30
CA ALA A 855 8.79 28.58 0.43
C ALA A 855 8.80 29.18 -0.99
N THR A 856 7.74 29.89 -1.34
CA THR A 856 7.61 30.59 -2.62
C THR A 856 7.99 32.05 -2.42
N LYS A 857 8.49 32.69 -3.47
CA LYS A 857 8.50 34.15 -3.50
C LYS A 857 7.06 34.61 -3.57
N ASP A 858 6.74 35.68 -2.87
CA ASP A 858 5.38 36.20 -2.78
C ASP A 858 4.77 36.52 -4.17
N ASP A 859 5.59 36.69 -5.22
CA ASP A 859 5.15 37.02 -6.59
C ASP A 859 5.10 35.84 -7.58
N GLU A 860 5.20 34.58 -7.14
CA GLU A 860 5.22 33.41 -8.03
C GLU A 860 4.33 32.24 -7.56
N ILE A 861 3.57 31.65 -8.49
CA ILE A 861 2.97 30.31 -8.32
C ILE A 861 3.83 29.30 -9.06
N VAL A 862 4.33 28.32 -8.31
CA VAL A 862 5.21 27.26 -8.81
C VAL A 862 4.46 25.93 -8.92
N ALA A 863 4.99 25.00 -9.72
CA ALA A 863 4.48 23.63 -9.78
C ALA A 863 4.68 22.94 -8.40
N PRO A 864 3.62 22.44 -7.76
CA PRO A 864 3.74 21.80 -6.44
C PRO A 864 4.44 20.43 -6.48
N CYS A 865 4.46 19.79 -7.64
CA CYS A 865 5.13 18.52 -7.91
C CYS A 865 5.58 18.47 -9.38
N GLY A 866 6.43 17.50 -9.72
CA GLY A 866 6.75 17.21 -11.13
C GLY A 866 5.64 16.40 -11.80
N GLY A 867 5.39 16.63 -13.09
CA GLY A 867 4.37 15.92 -13.87
C GLY A 867 4.06 16.56 -15.21
N MET A 868 3.01 16.11 -15.89
CA MET A 868 2.52 16.76 -17.12
C MET A 868 1.50 17.84 -16.80
N TYR A 869 1.75 19.07 -17.26
CA TYR A 869 0.89 20.24 -17.06
C TYR A 869 -0.24 20.27 -18.09
N TYR A 870 -1.44 20.65 -17.64
CA TYR A 870 -2.59 20.93 -18.49
C TYR A 870 -3.27 22.23 -18.03
N ALA A 871 -3.46 23.15 -18.96
CA ALA A 871 -4.13 24.43 -18.76
C ALA A 871 -5.67 24.32 -18.80
N GLN A 872 -6.23 23.22 -19.33
CA GLN A 872 -7.67 22.99 -19.49
C GLN A 872 -8.11 21.66 -18.85
N GLU A 873 -9.40 21.54 -18.53
CA GLU A 873 -9.95 20.35 -17.87
C GLU A 873 -10.05 19.12 -18.79
N ALA A 874 -10.33 19.35 -20.07
CA ALA A 874 -10.39 18.33 -21.10
C ALA A 874 -10.04 18.97 -22.46
N PRO A 875 -9.60 18.18 -23.46
CA PRO A 875 -9.32 18.71 -24.79
C PRO A 875 -10.51 19.48 -25.37
N GLY A 876 -10.29 20.76 -25.70
CA GLY A 876 -11.30 21.64 -26.30
C GLY A 876 -12.14 22.44 -25.29
N MET A 877 -11.85 22.36 -24.00
CA MET A 877 -12.45 23.20 -22.96
C MET A 877 -11.66 24.53 -22.79
N PRO A 878 -12.27 25.58 -22.21
CA PRO A 878 -11.53 26.78 -21.83
C PRO A 878 -10.39 26.47 -20.85
N THR A 879 -9.32 27.27 -20.91
CA THR A 879 -8.26 27.24 -19.91
C THR A 879 -8.79 27.67 -18.54
N PHE A 880 -8.21 27.11 -17.47
CA PHE A 880 -8.59 27.45 -16.09
C PHE A 880 -8.33 28.93 -15.76
N ILE A 881 -7.25 29.50 -16.29
CA ILE A 881 -6.87 30.89 -16.05
C ILE A 881 -6.03 31.47 -17.20
N ASN A 882 -6.14 32.78 -17.42
CA ASN A 882 -5.38 33.55 -18.40
C ASN A 882 -4.59 34.69 -17.75
N GLU A 883 -3.66 35.29 -18.50
CA GLU A 883 -2.97 36.50 -18.05
C GLU A 883 -3.95 37.66 -17.83
N GLY A 884 -3.83 38.33 -16.69
CA GLY A 884 -4.73 39.41 -16.27
C GLY A 884 -5.97 38.96 -15.50
N ASP A 885 -6.24 37.64 -15.43
CA ASP A 885 -7.37 37.13 -14.64
C ASP A 885 -7.08 37.24 -13.14
N HIS A 886 -8.10 37.65 -12.39
CA HIS A 886 -8.12 37.54 -10.92
C HIS A 886 -8.59 36.13 -10.52
N PHE A 887 -7.98 35.57 -9.49
CA PHE A 887 -8.32 34.27 -8.94
C PHE A 887 -8.57 34.34 -7.45
N GLU A 888 -9.51 33.51 -6.99
CA GLU A 888 -9.79 33.33 -5.57
C GLU A 888 -9.04 32.14 -4.99
N LYS A 889 -8.67 32.23 -3.70
CA LYS A 889 -8.10 31.12 -2.96
C LYS A 889 -8.97 29.87 -3.08
N GLY A 890 -8.36 28.76 -3.49
CA GLY A 890 -9.05 27.49 -3.72
C GLY A 890 -9.53 27.27 -5.15
N GLN A 891 -9.53 28.29 -6.01
CA GLN A 891 -9.88 28.16 -7.43
C GLN A 891 -8.85 27.30 -8.17
N PRO A 892 -9.24 26.26 -8.93
CA PRO A 892 -8.33 25.51 -9.77
C PRO A 892 -7.66 26.40 -10.82
N LEU A 893 -6.33 26.38 -10.88
CA LEU A 893 -5.55 27.19 -11.82
C LEU A 893 -5.01 26.39 -13.02
N PHE A 894 -4.78 25.09 -12.82
CA PHE A 894 -4.27 24.15 -13.82
C PHE A 894 -4.39 22.72 -13.30
N ILE A 895 -4.08 21.74 -14.14
CA ILE A 895 -3.97 20.34 -13.77
C ILE A 895 -2.52 19.89 -13.92
N ILE A 896 -2.03 19.08 -12.98
CA ILE A 896 -0.85 18.26 -13.18
C ILE A 896 -1.27 16.78 -13.21
N GLU A 897 -1.03 16.11 -14.33
CA GLU A 897 -1.08 14.66 -14.39
C GLU A 897 0.22 14.09 -13.80
N VAL A 898 0.07 13.34 -12.72
CA VAL A 898 1.15 12.57 -12.10
C VAL A 898 0.62 11.16 -11.88
N MET A 899 1.35 10.15 -12.36
CA MET A 899 1.00 8.74 -12.12
C MET A 899 -0.45 8.39 -12.49
N LYS A 900 -0.91 8.82 -13.67
CA LYS A 900 -2.29 8.62 -14.19
C LYS A 900 -3.39 9.32 -13.39
N MET A 901 -3.04 10.19 -12.44
CA MET A 901 -3.99 11.01 -11.70
C MET A 901 -3.90 12.46 -12.17
N PHE A 902 -5.05 13.01 -12.58
CA PHE A 902 -5.20 14.41 -12.94
C PHE A 902 -5.49 15.22 -11.66
N ASN A 903 -4.49 15.94 -11.17
CA ASN A 903 -4.60 16.72 -9.95
C ASN A 903 -4.91 18.17 -10.30
N LYS A 904 -6.14 18.62 -10.02
CA LYS A 904 -6.49 20.05 -10.07
C LYS A 904 -5.69 20.77 -8.98
N ILE A 905 -4.88 21.75 -9.37
CA ILE A 905 -4.08 22.54 -8.45
C ILE A 905 -4.85 23.80 -8.09
N PRO A 906 -5.34 23.93 -6.84
CA PRO A 906 -6.04 25.12 -6.40
C PRO A 906 -5.06 26.27 -6.11
N ALA A 907 -5.54 27.50 -6.28
CA ALA A 907 -4.82 28.70 -5.91
C ALA A 907 -4.55 28.72 -4.39
N PRO A 908 -3.29 28.91 -3.96
CA PRO A 908 -2.94 28.89 -2.54
C PRO A 908 -3.43 30.14 -1.77
N PHE A 909 -3.64 31.24 -2.48
CA PHE A 909 -4.13 32.54 -2.01
C PHE A 909 -4.99 33.19 -3.12
N SER A 910 -5.65 34.31 -2.83
CA SER A 910 -6.31 35.13 -3.85
C SER A 910 -5.33 36.15 -4.43
N GLY A 911 -5.43 36.46 -5.73
CA GLY A 911 -4.53 37.38 -6.40
C GLY A 911 -4.81 37.52 -7.89
N THR A 912 -3.91 38.19 -8.60
CA THR A 912 -4.01 38.40 -10.06
C THR A 912 -2.83 37.76 -10.78
N VAL A 913 -3.08 37.10 -11.92
CA VAL A 913 -2.01 36.55 -12.77
C VAL A 913 -1.39 37.66 -13.61
N ASP A 914 -0.14 38.00 -13.31
CA ASP A 914 0.62 38.98 -14.09
C ASP A 914 1.17 38.38 -15.39
N LYS A 915 1.60 37.11 -15.33
CA LYS A 915 2.20 36.43 -16.49
C LYS A 915 2.13 34.91 -16.36
N ILE A 916 1.88 34.20 -17.47
CA ILE A 916 2.03 32.74 -17.55
C ILE A 916 3.46 32.45 -18.06
N LEU A 917 4.21 31.65 -17.31
CA LEU A 917 5.65 31.38 -17.53
C LEU A 917 5.91 30.06 -18.27
N ILE A 918 4.89 29.24 -18.49
CA ILE A 918 5.00 27.98 -19.24
C ILE A 918 5.04 28.23 -20.74
N GLU A 919 5.94 27.52 -21.43
CA GLU A 919 6.03 27.47 -22.89
C GLU A 919 5.62 26.07 -23.38
N GLY A 920 4.70 25.97 -24.35
CA GLY A 920 4.37 24.69 -25.04
C GLY A 920 2.95 24.13 -24.83
N GLY A 921 2.11 24.71 -23.95
CA GLY A 921 0.71 24.31 -23.77
C GLY A 921 0.51 23.02 -22.94
N ASP A 922 -0.56 22.28 -23.21
CA ASP A 922 -0.91 21.02 -22.52
C ASP A 922 0.07 19.88 -22.83
N GLY A 923 0.30 19.01 -21.85
CA GLY A 923 1.19 17.85 -21.96
C GLY A 923 2.68 18.17 -21.78
N VAL A 924 3.01 19.42 -21.41
CA VAL A 924 4.40 19.83 -21.12
C VAL A 924 4.81 19.32 -19.74
N ILE A 925 6.02 18.79 -19.64
CA ILE A 925 6.56 18.30 -18.36
C ILE A 925 7.06 19.48 -17.54
N VAL A 926 6.61 19.55 -16.28
CA VAL A 926 7.07 20.53 -15.29
C VAL A 926 7.82 19.84 -14.16
N ALA A 927 8.80 20.53 -13.57
CA ALA A 927 9.49 20.11 -12.36
C ALA A 927 8.90 20.77 -11.11
N LYS A 928 8.97 20.11 -9.95
CA LYS A 928 8.58 20.71 -8.67
C LYS A 928 9.35 22.02 -8.43
N GLY A 929 8.63 23.05 -8.02
CA GLY A 929 9.20 24.38 -7.79
C GLY A 929 9.46 25.20 -9.06
N GLN A 930 9.17 24.66 -10.26
CA GLN A 930 9.23 25.42 -11.50
C GLN A 930 8.18 26.53 -11.46
N PRO A 931 8.55 27.82 -11.65
CA PRO A 931 7.60 28.90 -11.78
C PRO A 931 6.67 28.69 -12.97
N LEU A 932 5.36 28.72 -12.72
CA LEU A 932 4.32 28.54 -13.73
C LEU A 932 3.59 29.84 -14.01
N PHE A 933 3.37 30.65 -12.97
CA PHE A 933 2.73 31.95 -13.06
C PHE A 933 3.52 32.96 -12.24
N LYS A 934 3.63 34.17 -12.79
CA LYS A 934 3.95 35.36 -12.00
C LYS A 934 2.63 35.99 -11.54
N VAL A 935 2.52 36.32 -10.26
CA VAL A 935 1.26 36.79 -9.66
C VAL A 935 1.49 37.97 -8.72
N THR A 936 0.43 38.75 -8.51
CA THR A 936 0.33 39.74 -7.45
C THR A 936 -0.72 39.27 -6.44
N PRO A 937 -0.33 38.86 -5.20
CA PRO A 937 -1.28 38.45 -4.16
C PRO A 937 -2.13 39.61 -3.64
N ASP A 938 -3.36 39.32 -3.25
CA ASP A 938 -4.25 40.30 -2.61
C ASP A 938 -3.82 40.63 -1.16
N GLU A 939 -3.24 39.65 -0.46
CA GLU A 939 -2.73 39.78 0.90
C GLU A 939 -1.21 39.59 0.94
N LYS A 940 -0.51 40.48 1.68
CA LYS A 940 0.93 40.32 1.95
C LYS A 940 1.11 39.34 3.10
N PHE A 941 1.88 38.28 2.88
CA PHE A 941 2.21 37.29 3.91
C PHE A 941 2.89 37.97 5.11
N VAL A 942 2.38 37.71 6.32
CA VAL A 942 2.97 38.20 7.56
C VAL A 942 4.18 37.31 7.90
N GLU A 943 5.37 37.87 7.75
CA GLU A 943 6.63 37.23 8.15
C GLU A 943 6.64 37.11 9.69
N VAL A 944 6.64 35.89 10.22
CA VAL A 944 6.73 35.64 11.67
C VAL A 944 8.19 35.78 12.10
N ASP A 945 8.48 36.59 13.13
CA ASP A 945 9.86 36.77 13.65
C ASP A 945 10.42 35.41 14.12
N PRO A 946 11.51 34.90 13.51
CA PRO A 946 12.13 33.63 13.90
C PRO A 946 12.51 33.57 15.39
N LYS A 947 12.82 34.70 16.02
CA LYS A 947 13.14 34.77 17.45
C LYS A 947 11.92 34.57 18.35
N GLU A 948 10.74 34.95 17.90
CA GLU A 948 9.50 34.70 18.64
C GLU A 948 9.15 33.21 18.61
N LEU A 949 9.32 32.56 17.46
CA LEU A 949 9.14 31.12 17.32
C LEU A 949 10.11 30.33 18.20
N GLU A 950 11.39 30.73 18.22
CA GLU A 950 12.41 30.13 19.09
C GLU A 950 12.03 30.27 20.58
N ARG A 951 11.60 31.46 21.01
CA ARG A 951 11.15 31.69 22.40
C ARG A 951 9.93 30.84 22.76
N ALA A 952 8.95 30.71 21.86
CA ALA A 952 7.79 29.87 22.07
C ALA A 952 8.18 28.39 22.21
N ARG A 953 9.09 27.91 21.35
CA ARG A 953 9.64 26.54 21.40
C ARG A 953 10.35 26.28 22.73
N GLN A 954 11.17 27.22 23.19
CA GLN A 954 11.86 27.14 24.48
C GLN A 954 10.88 27.14 25.68
N ALA A 955 9.84 27.97 25.63
CA ALA A 955 8.80 28.00 26.65
C ALA A 955 8.07 26.65 26.74
N ARG A 956 7.59 26.12 25.61
CA ARG A 956 6.92 24.82 25.53
C ARG A 956 7.83 23.67 25.98
N THR A 957 9.09 23.69 25.57
CA THR A 957 10.09 22.72 26.02
C THR A 957 10.30 22.75 27.53
N THR A 958 10.23 23.94 28.16
CA THR A 958 10.36 24.06 29.62
C THR A 958 9.17 23.42 30.33
N GLU A 959 7.93 23.60 29.84
CA GLU A 959 6.73 22.96 30.41
C GLU A 959 6.85 21.43 30.42
N TYR A 960 7.30 20.86 29.31
CA TYR A 960 7.52 19.42 29.19
C TYR A 960 8.62 18.91 30.14
N LEU A 961 9.73 19.65 30.24
CA LEU A 961 10.81 19.28 31.15
C LEU A 961 10.39 19.29 32.61
N ASP A 962 9.55 20.24 33.02
CA ASP A 962 9.08 20.31 34.39
C ASP A 962 8.30 19.03 34.77
N ALA A 963 7.52 18.46 33.85
CA ALA A 963 6.83 17.19 34.07
C ALA A 963 7.77 15.96 34.18
N VAL A 964 8.94 16.03 33.55
CA VAL A 964 9.93 14.94 33.50
C VAL A 964 10.95 15.00 34.64
N LEU A 965 11.31 16.20 35.11
CA LEU A 965 12.35 16.44 36.12
C LEU A 965 11.84 16.46 37.57
N LEU A 966 10.51 16.44 37.79
CA LEU A 966 9.86 16.19 39.07
C LEU A 966 9.97 14.70 39.45
#